data_AF-A0A9D2JEJ3-F1
#
_entry.id   AF-A0A9D2JEJ3-F1
#
_cell.length_a   1.000
_cell.length_b   1.000
_cell.length_c   1.000
_cell.angle_alpha   90.00
_cell.angle_beta   90.00
_cell.angle_gamma   90.00
#
_symmetry.space_group_name_H-M   'P 1'
#
loop_
_entity.id
_entity.type
_entity.pdbx_description
1 polymer ?
#
loop_
_entity_poly.entity_id
_entity_poly.type
_entity_poly.pdbx_seq_one_letter_code
_entity_poly.pdbx_strand_id
1 'polypeptide(L)'
;MKMSRGLRAKIAAIVAAALASVVVMGALLFGMQGELTRASYDSEMEAEAEQLQALLADAEEENAQNKETFDAVYQSKAQSVSFMAANEAGFEATDAKMREYQELLGVDNVLVVREDGTVVAKAADTRADFGSSRFNYLRESLVTGEPSRAVEVELPDEDWLTRYYAARIDDETMVVIEQSPAELRELVESTGSVASVLSGVRIGQDGYVFALSAQTYVIEYHPDEALVGADALDAGIDVTGLEDGHVGWMTLDGERIYARVCLIGDTYYVEAVPAADMNATGDVTVGVILFAFAVVVASVALYGIFVLRDDERRGSQGEDGRDDAERVGGLSLNRRIAPRAAVLCVVGFAAVVVVSLYMQTLFALSSQSLVLGESVDQAASTIERSQDRAAELEEQYNERYLSKAEVAAYILDQNPDLATREKLQELADVLEVQYLFTFDLSGDMTATNSSFTNFSLSEDPEDQSYEFRKLLQGVDHVVQPAGPDEVSGELRQYIGVTTHDEAGMVNGFVQLGIRPTRLGDLLESVQIESVLDGIHVGANGFAFAVSKADGTFAYYPNENMLGRSAVDCGMTEAQLKDGYSDYVTINGESLYAASAETSDYYVFAVTPDGALMGERGPLTAATGGVALACLGVIFCLIAIEPAPGPAAKVAAAGGDAERGAEEGSQRMVSVTVGGRSMKTVAAASRWFRRSFNWNELSPEQKLARVLRWFMTVAVIVVCVAVVFKDQIFDRGSIFAYILGGGWERGLNIFAVTASIMVACVVATASEVLQKLLQLVSRVVEARGVTMCRLAASVVKYVTIVGMLYWCLAMLGVDTATLLASAGLLTLAISLGAKDLVTDIIAGLFIIFEGEFRVGDIIQVGGSKGTVMEIGVRTTKINDGAGNILVMRNSSISNVVNMTKETSFASVEVGIEYGESLERVENILAKELPNIKRRLPAIIDGPFYKGVTMLADNSVNIKIVAECSERDRSGLTNDLNREMKLLFDKYDISIPFPQVVVNKPVTFKKATAAERVAADKFNAEQKEAIKNLTDEDEDFDEFNDSERR
;
A
#
# COMPACT_ATOMS: atom_id res chain seq x y z
N MET A 1 36.15 -28.42 37.11
CA MET A 1 35.52 -28.51 38.45
C MET A 1 34.15 -29.17 38.29
N LYS A 2 33.91 -30.33 38.91
CA LYS A 2 32.67 -31.12 38.74
C LYS A 2 31.58 -30.56 39.69
N MET A 3 30.40 -30.20 39.15
CA MET A 3 29.22 -29.78 39.94
C MET A 3 28.81 -30.84 40.97
N SER A 4 28.32 -30.41 42.15
CA SER A 4 27.79 -31.32 43.17
C SER A 4 26.58 -32.13 42.67
N ARG A 5 26.36 -33.31 43.24
CA ARG A 5 25.19 -34.15 42.87
C ARG A 5 23.86 -33.45 43.18
N GLY A 6 23.79 -32.69 44.27
CA GLY A 6 22.61 -31.90 44.66
C GLY A 6 22.27 -30.78 43.66
N LEU A 7 23.28 -30.02 43.22
CA LEU A 7 23.06 -28.96 42.24
C LEU A 7 22.62 -29.53 40.87
N ARG A 8 23.18 -30.68 40.44
CA ARG A 8 22.75 -31.34 39.19
C ARG A 8 21.29 -31.76 39.22
N ALA A 9 20.82 -32.32 40.33
CA ALA A 9 19.41 -32.70 40.51
C ALA A 9 18.49 -31.46 40.51
N LYS A 10 18.90 -30.37 41.18
CA LYS A 10 18.15 -29.10 41.21
C LYS A 10 18.05 -28.45 39.83
N ILE A 11 19.14 -28.42 39.07
CA ILE A 11 19.13 -27.94 37.68
C ILE A 11 18.24 -28.81 36.79
N ALA A 12 18.31 -30.14 36.92
CA ALA A 12 17.44 -31.05 36.17
C ALA A 12 15.96 -30.81 36.49
N ALA A 13 15.61 -30.56 37.76
CA ALA A 13 14.25 -30.23 38.18
C ALA A 13 13.76 -28.89 37.59
N ILE A 14 14.60 -27.85 37.57
CA ILE A 14 14.27 -26.55 36.96
C ILE A 14 14.03 -26.69 35.44
N VAL A 15 14.88 -27.44 34.74
CA VAL A 15 14.73 -27.68 33.30
C VAL A 15 13.47 -28.50 33.00
N ALA A 16 13.21 -29.54 33.79
CA ALA A 16 12.00 -30.36 33.63
C ALA A 16 10.72 -29.54 33.90
N ALA A 17 10.71 -28.70 34.93
CA ALA A 17 9.60 -27.79 35.22
C ALA A 17 9.39 -26.79 34.08
N ALA A 18 10.46 -26.19 33.54
CA ALA A 18 10.39 -25.29 32.40
C ALA A 18 9.78 -25.94 31.14
N LEU A 19 10.21 -27.16 30.80
CA LEU A 19 9.65 -27.91 29.66
C LEU A 19 8.18 -28.30 29.89
N ALA A 20 7.85 -28.78 31.10
CA ALA A 20 6.47 -29.12 31.45
C ALA A 20 5.56 -27.89 31.38
N SER A 21 6.02 -26.72 31.83
CA SER A 21 5.29 -25.47 31.72
C SER A 21 4.93 -25.12 30.27
N VAL A 22 5.86 -25.28 29.33
CA VAL A 22 5.60 -25.02 27.90
C VAL A 22 4.56 -25.99 27.35
N VAL A 23 4.63 -27.27 27.69
CA VAL A 23 3.63 -28.27 27.26
C VAL A 23 2.25 -27.97 27.83
N VAL A 24 2.16 -27.63 29.12
CA VAL A 24 0.88 -27.27 29.78
C VAL A 24 0.28 -26.01 29.14
N MET A 25 1.09 -24.98 28.88
CA MET A 25 0.63 -23.77 28.21
C MET A 25 0.14 -24.07 26.78
N GLY A 26 0.88 -24.88 26.02
CA GLY A 26 0.49 -25.25 24.65
C GLY A 26 -0.83 -26.03 24.61
N ALA A 27 -1.00 -27.01 25.50
CA ALA A 27 -2.24 -27.78 25.58
C ALA A 27 -3.44 -26.92 25.99
N LEU A 28 -3.26 -25.98 26.93
CA LEU A 28 -4.31 -25.05 27.31
C LEU A 28 -4.69 -24.10 26.18
N LEU A 29 -3.69 -23.50 25.52
CA LEU A 29 -3.91 -22.57 24.42
C LEU A 29 -4.68 -23.23 23.29
N PHE A 30 -4.26 -24.43 22.87
CA PHE A 30 -4.91 -25.18 21.80
C PHE A 30 -6.35 -25.55 22.16
N GLY A 31 -6.59 -26.05 23.38
CA GLY A 31 -7.94 -26.41 23.83
C GLY A 31 -8.89 -25.21 23.95
N MET A 32 -8.43 -24.15 24.61
CA MET A 32 -9.26 -22.96 24.83
C MET A 32 -9.53 -22.18 23.55
N GLN A 33 -8.55 -22.09 22.65
CA GLN A 33 -8.74 -21.41 21.37
C GLN A 33 -9.79 -22.14 20.52
N GLY A 34 -9.73 -23.47 20.47
CA GLY A 34 -10.76 -24.26 19.77
C GLY A 34 -12.15 -24.19 20.41
N GLU A 35 -12.26 -24.00 21.72
CA GLU A 35 -13.57 -23.77 22.40
C GLU A 35 -14.11 -22.36 22.15
N LEU A 36 -13.26 -21.34 22.20
CA LEU A 36 -13.66 -19.95 21.95
C LEU A 36 -14.10 -19.74 20.50
N THR A 37 -13.36 -20.27 19.54
CA THR A 37 -13.73 -20.21 18.13
C THR A 37 -15.09 -20.87 17.89
N ARG A 38 -15.33 -22.05 18.49
CA ARG A 38 -16.65 -22.73 18.40
C ARG A 38 -17.77 -21.93 19.04
N ALA A 39 -17.56 -21.42 20.25
CA ALA A 39 -18.57 -20.65 20.96
C ALA A 39 -18.93 -19.33 20.25
N SER A 40 -17.97 -18.73 19.52
CA SER A 40 -18.21 -17.54 18.68
C SER A 40 -19.13 -17.88 17.51
N TYR A 41 -18.78 -18.90 16.72
CA TYR A 41 -19.60 -19.36 15.60
C TYR A 41 -20.97 -19.89 16.06
N ASP A 42 -21.06 -20.58 17.21
CA ASP A 42 -22.35 -21.04 17.77
C ASP A 42 -23.31 -19.87 18.01
N SER A 43 -22.78 -18.74 18.50
CA SER A 43 -23.56 -17.53 18.78
C SER A 43 -23.93 -16.76 17.52
N GLU A 44 -23.05 -16.76 16.51
CA GLU A 44 -23.32 -16.14 15.21
C GLU A 44 -24.41 -16.91 14.46
N MET A 45 -24.27 -18.24 14.38
CA MET A 45 -25.28 -19.12 13.80
C MET A 45 -26.64 -19.04 14.52
N GLU A 46 -26.66 -18.84 15.83
CA GLU A 46 -27.94 -18.66 16.55
C GLU A 46 -28.69 -17.40 16.12
N ALA A 47 -27.96 -16.30 15.92
CA ALA A 47 -28.54 -15.02 15.55
C ALA A 47 -29.08 -15.05 14.11
N GLU A 48 -28.34 -15.66 13.18
CA GLU A 48 -28.76 -15.83 11.78
C GLU A 48 -30.00 -16.74 11.68
N ALA A 49 -30.00 -17.88 12.39
CA ALA A 49 -31.12 -18.81 12.38
C ALA A 49 -32.44 -18.19 12.87
N GLU A 50 -32.39 -17.32 13.89
CA GLU A 50 -33.57 -16.61 14.39
C GLU A 50 -34.15 -15.61 13.36
N GLN A 51 -33.30 -15.02 12.51
CA GLN A 51 -33.69 -14.04 11.49
C GLN A 51 -34.18 -14.69 10.21
N LEU A 52 -33.58 -15.83 9.83
CA LEU A 52 -33.87 -16.54 8.59
C LEU A 52 -35.36 -16.84 8.40
N GLN A 53 -36.09 -17.17 9.48
CA GLN A 53 -37.52 -17.43 9.41
C GLN A 53 -38.34 -16.22 8.94
N ALA A 54 -37.98 -15.01 9.36
CA ALA A 54 -38.66 -13.79 8.94
C ALA A 54 -38.36 -13.48 7.47
N LEU A 55 -37.08 -13.56 7.08
CA LEU A 55 -36.64 -13.31 5.70
C LEU A 55 -37.32 -14.23 4.68
N LEU A 56 -37.45 -15.51 5.01
CA LEU A 56 -38.13 -16.46 4.13
C LEU A 56 -39.64 -16.20 4.01
N ALA A 57 -40.28 -15.70 5.07
CA ALA A 57 -41.71 -15.37 5.02
C ALA A 57 -41.98 -14.12 4.16
N ASP A 58 -41.12 -13.10 4.28
CA ASP A 58 -41.22 -11.87 3.48
C ASP A 58 -41.00 -12.18 1.98
N ALA A 59 -40.02 -13.03 1.66
CA ALA A 59 -39.75 -13.48 0.29
C ALA A 59 -40.92 -14.27 -0.34
N GLU A 60 -41.64 -15.09 0.44
CA GLU A 60 -42.84 -15.79 -0.03
C GLU A 60 -44.00 -14.82 -0.34
N GLU A 61 -44.21 -13.81 0.50
CA GLU A 61 -45.24 -12.78 0.31
C GLU A 61 -44.95 -11.95 -0.96
N GLU A 62 -43.70 -11.53 -1.15
CA GLU A 62 -43.27 -10.79 -2.33
C GLU A 62 -43.48 -11.59 -3.63
N ASN A 63 -43.09 -12.87 -3.65
CA ASN A 63 -43.32 -13.74 -4.79
C ASN A 63 -44.79 -13.88 -5.16
N ALA A 64 -45.68 -13.96 -4.17
CA ALA A 64 -47.12 -14.03 -4.40
C ALA A 64 -47.63 -12.75 -5.09
N GLN A 65 -47.17 -11.59 -4.63
CA GLN A 65 -47.53 -10.29 -5.19
C GLN A 65 -46.98 -10.08 -6.60
N ASN A 66 -45.73 -10.48 -6.86
CA ASN A 66 -45.11 -10.42 -8.19
C ASN A 66 -45.89 -11.29 -9.20
N LYS A 67 -46.31 -12.49 -8.79
CA LYS A 67 -47.11 -13.41 -9.61
C LYS A 67 -48.51 -12.87 -9.92
N GLU A 68 -49.20 -12.32 -8.92
CA GLU A 68 -50.51 -11.69 -9.11
C GLU A 68 -50.42 -10.50 -10.09
N THR A 69 -49.38 -9.68 -9.94
CA THR A 69 -49.14 -8.53 -10.80
C THR A 69 -48.85 -8.95 -12.25
N PHE A 70 -48.04 -9.99 -12.45
CA PHE A 70 -47.76 -10.55 -13.77
C PHE A 70 -49.04 -11.07 -14.44
N ASP A 71 -49.87 -11.81 -13.71
CA ASP A 71 -51.10 -12.38 -14.26
C ASP A 71 -52.12 -11.29 -14.66
N ALA A 72 -52.27 -10.24 -13.85
CA ALA A 72 -53.14 -9.10 -14.15
C ALA A 72 -52.79 -8.41 -15.49
N VAL A 73 -51.49 -8.33 -15.83
CA VAL A 73 -51.02 -7.72 -17.09
C VAL A 73 -51.63 -8.41 -18.31
N TYR A 74 -51.49 -9.72 -18.37
CA TYR A 74 -51.86 -10.48 -19.56
C TYR A 74 -53.37 -10.75 -19.61
N GLN A 75 -54.04 -10.75 -18.46
CA GLN A 75 -55.50 -10.67 -18.40
C GLN A 75 -56.03 -9.38 -19.03
N SER A 76 -55.44 -8.23 -18.69
CA SER A 76 -55.78 -6.93 -19.29
C SER A 76 -55.54 -6.90 -20.81
N LYS A 77 -54.45 -7.52 -21.30
CA LYS A 77 -54.19 -7.68 -22.75
C LYS A 77 -55.28 -8.53 -23.44
N ALA A 78 -55.70 -9.64 -22.83
CA ALA A 78 -56.82 -10.44 -23.33
C ALA A 78 -58.13 -9.64 -23.34
N GLN A 79 -58.42 -8.91 -22.26
CA GLN A 79 -59.60 -8.04 -22.17
C GLN A 79 -59.59 -6.91 -23.22
N SER A 80 -58.43 -6.41 -23.63
CA SER A 80 -58.32 -5.37 -24.67
C SER A 80 -58.86 -5.87 -26.01
N VAL A 81 -58.57 -7.13 -26.39
CA VAL A 81 -59.12 -7.75 -27.61
C VAL A 81 -60.62 -8.02 -27.47
N SER A 82 -61.05 -8.46 -26.29
CA SER A 82 -62.48 -8.60 -25.97
C SER A 82 -63.23 -7.26 -26.11
N PHE A 83 -62.65 -6.17 -25.58
CA PHE A 83 -63.20 -4.82 -25.69
C PHE A 83 -63.28 -4.35 -27.15
N MET A 84 -62.24 -4.62 -27.95
CA MET A 84 -62.23 -4.35 -29.38
C MET A 84 -63.37 -5.07 -30.11
N ALA A 85 -63.62 -6.33 -29.76
CA ALA A 85 -64.70 -7.13 -30.33
C ALA A 85 -66.09 -6.60 -29.91
N ALA A 86 -66.27 -6.24 -28.65
CA ALA A 86 -67.55 -5.77 -28.11
C ALA A 86 -67.97 -4.38 -28.61
N ASN A 87 -67.00 -3.56 -29.05
CA ASN A 87 -67.23 -2.16 -29.44
C ASN A 87 -66.96 -1.87 -30.93
N GLU A 88 -66.89 -2.91 -31.77
CA GLU A 88 -66.64 -2.80 -33.22
C GLU A 88 -65.35 -2.02 -33.58
N ALA A 89 -64.33 -2.07 -32.70
CA ALA A 89 -63.07 -1.35 -32.89
C ALA A 89 -62.05 -2.20 -33.68
N GLY A 90 -62.38 -2.51 -34.93
CA GLY A 90 -61.47 -3.17 -35.88
C GLY A 90 -61.22 -4.66 -35.62
N PHE A 91 -62.10 -5.34 -34.86
CA PHE A 91 -62.01 -6.78 -34.57
C PHE A 91 -62.48 -7.67 -35.72
N GLU A 92 -61.60 -8.58 -36.15
CA GLU A 92 -61.95 -9.72 -37.00
C GLU A 92 -61.21 -10.98 -36.54
N ALA A 93 -61.92 -12.12 -36.48
CA ALA A 93 -61.32 -13.41 -36.17
C ALA A 93 -60.60 -14.01 -37.39
N THR A 94 -59.50 -13.37 -37.83
CA THR A 94 -58.63 -13.85 -38.91
C THR A 94 -57.18 -13.92 -38.45
N ASP A 95 -56.40 -14.84 -39.03
CA ASP A 95 -54.97 -14.98 -38.68
C ASP A 95 -54.17 -13.69 -38.92
N ALA A 96 -54.56 -12.88 -39.92
CA ALA A 96 -53.92 -11.59 -40.20
C ALA A 96 -54.16 -10.60 -39.05
N LYS A 97 -55.40 -10.50 -38.54
CA LYS A 97 -55.71 -9.64 -37.40
C LYS A 97 -55.10 -10.14 -36.10
N MET A 98 -54.99 -11.46 -35.90
CA MET A 98 -54.32 -11.99 -34.72
C MET A 98 -52.82 -11.66 -34.70
N ARG A 99 -52.15 -11.60 -35.86
CA ARG A 99 -50.75 -11.13 -35.95
C ARG A 99 -50.62 -9.65 -35.64
N GLU A 100 -51.56 -8.84 -36.13
CA GLU A 100 -51.59 -7.41 -35.80
C GLU A 100 -51.78 -7.20 -34.29
N TYR A 101 -52.66 -7.97 -33.64
CA TYR A 101 -52.82 -7.93 -32.18
C TYR A 101 -51.63 -8.50 -31.42
N GLN A 102 -50.95 -9.50 -31.97
CA GLN A 102 -49.72 -10.03 -31.38
C GLN A 102 -48.65 -8.93 -31.29
N GLU A 103 -48.43 -8.19 -32.38
CA GLU A 103 -47.50 -7.06 -32.42
C GLU A 103 -47.95 -5.92 -31.50
N LEU A 104 -49.24 -5.51 -31.58
CA LEU A 104 -49.79 -4.42 -30.78
C LEU A 104 -49.75 -4.69 -29.27
N LEU A 105 -50.05 -5.91 -28.85
CA LEU A 105 -50.09 -6.27 -27.43
C LEU A 105 -48.72 -6.68 -26.88
N GLY A 106 -47.73 -6.92 -27.74
CA GLY A 106 -46.42 -7.45 -27.35
C GLY A 106 -46.57 -8.76 -26.57
N VAL A 107 -47.16 -9.78 -27.19
CA VAL A 107 -47.35 -11.12 -26.60
C VAL A 107 -46.85 -12.21 -27.55
N ASP A 108 -46.55 -13.40 -27.03
CA ASP A 108 -46.01 -14.48 -27.85
C ASP A 108 -47.03 -14.99 -28.88
N ASN A 109 -48.31 -15.10 -28.52
CA ASN A 109 -49.36 -15.50 -29.45
C ASN A 109 -50.77 -15.04 -29.00
N VAL A 110 -51.63 -14.75 -29.97
CA VAL A 110 -53.05 -14.39 -29.78
C VAL A 110 -53.89 -15.37 -30.58
N LEU A 111 -54.88 -15.98 -29.92
CA LEU A 111 -55.77 -16.96 -30.53
C LEU A 111 -57.23 -16.62 -30.25
N VAL A 112 -58.12 -16.98 -31.17
CA VAL A 112 -59.57 -17.03 -30.91
C VAL A 112 -59.97 -18.49 -30.80
N VAL A 113 -60.57 -18.86 -29.67
CA VAL A 113 -60.90 -20.26 -29.33
C VAL A 113 -62.37 -20.37 -28.98
N ARG A 114 -63.04 -21.41 -29.48
CA ARG A 114 -64.43 -21.72 -29.11
C ARG A 114 -64.53 -22.42 -27.75
N GLU A 115 -65.73 -22.43 -27.19
CA GLU A 115 -66.05 -23.18 -25.96
C GLU A 115 -65.61 -24.66 -26.04
N ASP A 116 -65.73 -25.31 -27.20
CA ASP A 116 -65.32 -26.71 -27.40
C ASP A 116 -63.79 -26.92 -27.53
N GLY A 117 -62.99 -25.85 -27.52
CA GLY A 117 -61.54 -25.87 -27.66
C GLY A 117 -61.04 -25.71 -29.11
N THR A 118 -61.93 -25.54 -30.09
CA THR A 118 -61.53 -25.34 -31.50
C THR A 118 -60.93 -23.95 -31.71
N VAL A 119 -59.72 -23.87 -32.28
CA VAL A 119 -59.08 -22.60 -32.67
C VAL A 119 -59.69 -22.07 -33.97
N VAL A 120 -60.22 -20.86 -33.93
CA VAL A 120 -60.89 -20.15 -35.04
C VAL A 120 -59.91 -19.28 -35.82
N ALA A 121 -59.02 -18.59 -35.13
CA ALA A 121 -57.96 -17.74 -35.69
C ALA A 121 -56.74 -17.76 -34.77
N LYS A 122 -55.54 -17.55 -35.33
CA LYS A 122 -54.29 -17.58 -34.57
C LYS A 122 -53.21 -16.70 -35.19
N ALA A 123 -52.38 -16.07 -34.36
CA ALA A 123 -51.24 -15.30 -34.83
C ALA A 123 -50.09 -16.24 -35.25
N ALA A 124 -49.84 -17.24 -34.42
CA ALA A 124 -48.86 -18.31 -34.60
C ALA A 124 -49.45 -19.69 -34.25
N ASP A 125 -48.76 -20.77 -34.66
CA ASP A 125 -49.13 -22.13 -34.29
C ASP A 125 -48.95 -22.34 -32.78
N THR A 126 -49.97 -22.90 -32.12
CA THR A 126 -49.92 -23.27 -30.69
C THR A 126 -49.77 -24.78 -30.52
N ARG A 127 -49.11 -25.20 -29.44
CA ARG A 127 -49.05 -26.62 -29.02
C ARG A 127 -50.14 -26.97 -28.01
N ALA A 128 -50.90 -25.99 -27.54
CA ALA A 128 -51.99 -26.21 -26.58
C ALA A 128 -53.16 -26.98 -27.21
N ASP A 129 -53.60 -28.03 -26.53
CA ASP A 129 -54.91 -28.65 -26.79
C ASP A 129 -55.96 -28.06 -25.85
N PHE A 130 -56.62 -26.98 -26.29
CA PHE A 130 -57.67 -26.31 -25.51
C PHE A 130 -58.92 -27.17 -25.28
N GLY A 131 -59.06 -28.31 -25.96
CA GLY A 131 -60.09 -29.31 -25.67
C GLY A 131 -59.85 -30.08 -24.36
N SER A 132 -58.60 -30.15 -23.91
CA SER A 132 -58.18 -30.87 -22.70
C SER A 132 -58.75 -30.26 -21.42
N SER A 133 -58.99 -31.12 -20.41
CA SER A 133 -59.45 -30.69 -19.08
C SER A 133 -58.49 -29.75 -18.37
N ARG A 134 -57.20 -29.74 -18.76
CA ARG A 134 -56.18 -28.83 -18.23
C ARG A 134 -56.52 -27.35 -18.45
N PHE A 135 -57.22 -27.03 -19.54
CA PHE A 135 -57.57 -25.66 -19.90
C PHE A 135 -59.00 -25.27 -19.48
N ASN A 136 -59.68 -26.10 -18.68
CA ASN A 136 -61.03 -25.79 -18.21
C ASN A 136 -61.13 -24.43 -17.51
N TYR A 137 -60.06 -24.01 -16.83
CA TYR A 137 -59.98 -22.72 -16.16
C TYR A 137 -60.05 -21.53 -17.13
N LEU A 138 -59.61 -21.67 -18.38
CA LEU A 138 -59.76 -20.60 -19.38
C LEU A 138 -61.23 -20.34 -19.72
N ARG A 139 -62.05 -21.41 -19.75
CA ARG A 139 -63.49 -21.34 -20.06
C ARG A 139 -64.31 -20.67 -18.97
N GLU A 140 -63.74 -20.47 -17.78
CA GLU A 140 -64.42 -19.68 -16.73
C GLU A 140 -64.80 -18.29 -17.26
N SER A 141 -63.98 -17.72 -18.15
CA SER A 141 -64.23 -16.42 -18.76
C SER A 141 -65.53 -16.36 -19.58
N LEU A 142 -65.90 -17.43 -20.27
CA LEU A 142 -67.15 -17.52 -21.03
C LEU A 142 -68.38 -17.42 -20.10
N VAL A 143 -68.27 -17.99 -18.89
CA VAL A 143 -69.34 -18.06 -17.89
C VAL A 143 -69.41 -16.77 -17.08
N THR A 144 -68.28 -16.28 -16.57
CA THR A 144 -68.24 -15.11 -15.68
C THR A 144 -68.30 -13.79 -16.45
N GLY A 145 -67.80 -13.78 -17.68
CA GLY A 145 -67.54 -12.55 -18.44
C GLY A 145 -66.28 -11.81 -17.99
N GLU A 146 -65.63 -12.27 -16.92
CA GLU A 146 -64.35 -11.77 -16.42
C GLU A 146 -63.21 -12.54 -17.08
N PRO A 147 -61.98 -11.99 -17.13
CA PRO A 147 -60.82 -12.72 -17.61
C PRO A 147 -60.58 -13.98 -16.78
N SER A 148 -60.07 -15.02 -17.44
CA SER A 148 -59.76 -16.27 -16.77
C SER A 148 -58.58 -16.11 -15.82
N ARG A 149 -58.55 -16.96 -14.79
CA ARG A 149 -57.29 -17.21 -14.08
C ARG A 149 -56.22 -17.72 -15.05
N ALA A 150 -54.95 -17.48 -14.71
CA ALA A 150 -53.83 -17.98 -15.47
C ALA A 150 -53.80 -19.52 -15.46
N VAL A 151 -53.49 -20.12 -16.61
CA VAL A 151 -53.20 -21.55 -16.71
C VAL A 151 -51.76 -21.69 -17.16
N GLU A 152 -50.91 -22.26 -16.32
CA GLU A 152 -49.53 -22.58 -16.69
C GLU A 152 -49.41 -24.03 -17.13
N VAL A 153 -48.63 -24.26 -18.17
CA VAL A 153 -48.35 -25.57 -18.71
C VAL A 153 -46.85 -25.74 -18.85
N GLU A 154 -46.33 -26.78 -18.19
CA GLU A 154 -44.94 -27.19 -18.32
C GLU A 154 -44.87 -28.62 -18.90
N LEU A 155 -44.04 -28.80 -19.93
CA LEU A 155 -43.65 -30.10 -20.46
C LEU A 155 -42.11 -30.20 -20.37
N PRO A 156 -41.57 -30.76 -19.26
CA PRO A 156 -40.13 -30.77 -18.99
C PRO A 156 -39.30 -31.50 -20.07
N ASP A 157 -39.86 -32.55 -20.67
CA ASP A 157 -39.20 -33.36 -21.70
C ASP A 157 -39.06 -32.64 -23.05
N GLU A 158 -39.78 -31.52 -23.24
CA GLU A 158 -39.88 -30.79 -24.51
C GLU A 158 -39.40 -29.33 -24.43
N ASP A 159 -38.83 -28.93 -23.28
CA ASP A 159 -38.39 -27.55 -22.99
C ASP A 159 -39.47 -26.52 -23.34
N TRP A 160 -40.71 -26.81 -22.93
CA TRP A 160 -41.87 -26.01 -23.27
C TRP A 160 -42.64 -25.63 -22.01
N LEU A 161 -42.63 -24.33 -21.74
CA LEU A 161 -43.34 -23.71 -20.63
C LEU A 161 -44.11 -22.51 -21.14
N THR A 162 -45.41 -22.47 -20.89
CA THR A 162 -46.24 -21.38 -21.37
C THR A 162 -47.43 -21.15 -20.47
N ARG A 163 -47.80 -19.88 -20.33
CA ARG A 163 -48.89 -19.40 -19.50
C ARG A 163 -49.99 -18.82 -20.39
N TYR A 164 -51.24 -19.10 -20.04
CA TYR A 164 -52.40 -18.79 -20.87
C TYR A 164 -53.42 -17.97 -20.10
N TYR A 165 -54.00 -17.00 -20.80
CA TYR A 165 -55.00 -16.06 -20.27
C TYR A 165 -56.13 -15.95 -21.28
N ALA A 166 -57.39 -15.95 -20.84
CA ALA A 166 -58.53 -15.87 -21.73
C ALA A 166 -59.50 -14.75 -21.34
N ALA A 167 -60.12 -14.13 -22.33
CA ALA A 167 -61.21 -13.18 -22.13
C ALA A 167 -62.35 -13.46 -23.13
N ARG A 168 -63.60 -13.29 -22.68
CA ARG A 168 -64.78 -13.61 -23.49
C ARG A 168 -64.93 -12.63 -24.66
N ILE A 169 -65.12 -13.14 -25.88
CA ILE A 169 -65.53 -12.31 -27.03
C ILE A 169 -67.05 -12.31 -27.13
N ASP A 170 -67.66 -13.49 -27.14
CA ASP A 170 -69.11 -13.71 -27.13
C ASP A 170 -69.47 -14.98 -26.34
N ASP A 171 -70.72 -15.43 -26.40
CA ASP A 171 -71.19 -16.59 -25.63
C ASP A 171 -70.48 -17.90 -25.99
N GLU A 172 -69.89 -18.01 -27.18
CA GLU A 172 -69.29 -19.26 -27.70
C GLU A 172 -67.77 -19.15 -27.96
N THR A 173 -67.19 -17.94 -27.93
CA THR A 173 -65.79 -17.68 -28.27
C THR A 173 -65.07 -16.80 -27.25
N MET A 174 -63.79 -17.10 -27.04
CA MET A 174 -62.87 -16.33 -26.19
C MET A 174 -61.59 -16.04 -26.95
N VAL A 175 -60.97 -14.90 -26.67
CA VAL A 175 -59.57 -14.67 -27.02
C VAL A 175 -58.70 -15.38 -26.00
N VAL A 176 -57.61 -15.98 -26.43
CA VAL A 176 -56.60 -16.60 -25.60
C VAL A 176 -55.25 -15.95 -25.92
N ILE A 177 -54.62 -15.39 -24.91
CA ILE A 177 -53.23 -14.93 -24.95
C ILE A 177 -52.36 -16.08 -24.45
N GLU A 178 -51.32 -16.37 -25.22
CA GLU A 178 -50.28 -17.36 -24.89
C GLU A 178 -48.97 -16.58 -24.70
N GLN A 179 -48.31 -16.78 -23.55
CA GLN A 179 -47.13 -16.03 -23.15
C GLN A 179 -46.13 -16.92 -22.38
N SER A 180 -44.85 -16.78 -22.69
CA SER A 180 -43.73 -17.33 -21.93
C SER A 180 -43.63 -16.67 -20.54
N PRO A 181 -43.66 -17.44 -19.44
CA PRO A 181 -43.48 -16.90 -18.09
C PRO A 181 -41.99 -16.76 -17.69
N ALA A 182 -41.07 -16.68 -18.66
CA ALA A 182 -39.63 -16.57 -18.39
C ALA A 182 -39.27 -15.34 -17.54
N GLU A 183 -39.84 -14.17 -17.87
CA GLU A 183 -39.67 -12.92 -17.12
C GLU A 183 -40.16 -13.04 -15.67
N LEU A 184 -41.31 -13.69 -15.47
CA LEU A 184 -41.84 -13.97 -14.14
C LEU A 184 -40.92 -14.92 -13.35
N ARG A 185 -40.33 -15.93 -13.99
CA ARG A 185 -39.39 -16.84 -13.32
C ARG A 185 -38.11 -16.13 -12.94
N GLU A 186 -37.56 -15.31 -13.82
CA GLU A 186 -36.36 -14.52 -13.53
C GLU A 186 -36.60 -13.54 -12.37
N LEU A 187 -37.77 -12.87 -12.35
CA LEU A 187 -38.16 -11.99 -11.26
C LEU A 187 -38.24 -12.74 -9.92
N VAL A 188 -38.97 -13.87 -9.90
CA VAL A 188 -39.12 -14.73 -8.71
C VAL A 188 -37.78 -15.31 -8.26
N GLU A 189 -36.90 -15.70 -9.19
CA GLU A 189 -35.55 -16.17 -8.88
C GLU A 189 -34.70 -15.08 -8.24
N SER A 190 -34.81 -13.83 -8.73
CA SER A 190 -33.99 -12.71 -8.28
C SER A 190 -34.43 -12.09 -6.95
N THR A 191 -35.72 -11.98 -6.66
CA THR A 191 -36.20 -11.19 -5.50
C THR A 191 -36.76 -12.03 -4.36
N GLY A 192 -37.36 -13.20 -4.63
CA GLY A 192 -38.05 -13.97 -3.60
C GLY A 192 -37.66 -15.45 -3.51
N SER A 193 -36.65 -15.92 -4.25
CA SER A 193 -36.26 -17.32 -4.15
C SER A 193 -35.52 -17.60 -2.84
N VAL A 194 -35.68 -18.82 -2.31
CA VAL A 194 -34.89 -19.32 -1.17
C VAL A 194 -33.39 -19.16 -1.46
N ALA A 195 -32.97 -19.37 -2.71
CA ALA A 195 -31.59 -19.17 -3.13
C ALA A 195 -31.12 -17.71 -3.00
N SER A 196 -31.96 -16.74 -3.37
CA SER A 196 -31.64 -15.31 -3.24
C SER A 196 -31.45 -14.92 -1.77
N VAL A 197 -32.38 -15.32 -0.89
CA VAL A 197 -32.29 -15.08 0.56
C VAL A 197 -31.05 -15.73 1.14
N LEU A 198 -30.81 -17.02 0.87
CA LEU A 198 -29.68 -17.76 1.43
C LEU A 198 -28.33 -17.33 0.87
N SER A 199 -28.28 -16.74 -0.33
CA SER A 199 -27.02 -16.23 -0.91
C SER A 199 -26.48 -15.01 -0.15
N GLY A 200 -27.34 -14.29 0.57
CA GLY A 200 -26.97 -13.19 1.45
C GLY A 200 -26.45 -13.62 2.81
N VAL A 201 -26.75 -14.86 3.24
CA VAL A 201 -26.36 -15.35 4.57
C VAL A 201 -24.96 -15.95 4.53
N ARG A 202 -24.02 -15.32 5.23
CA ARG A 202 -22.63 -15.77 5.38
C ARG A 202 -22.24 -15.83 6.84
N ILE A 203 -21.54 -16.89 7.22
CA ILE A 203 -21.11 -17.11 8.60
C ILE A 203 -19.58 -17.17 8.60
N GLY A 204 -18.91 -16.24 9.28
CA GLY A 204 -17.45 -16.18 9.24
C GLY A 204 -16.88 -15.78 7.87
N GLN A 205 -15.80 -16.45 7.46
CA GLN A 205 -15.06 -16.13 6.23
C GLN A 205 -15.55 -16.97 5.04
N ASP A 206 -15.43 -18.31 5.10
CA ASP A 206 -15.88 -19.21 4.05
C ASP A 206 -17.09 -20.07 4.49
N GLY A 207 -17.80 -19.66 5.54
CA GLY A 207 -19.03 -20.33 5.97
C GLY A 207 -20.25 -19.89 5.17
N TYR A 208 -21.22 -20.80 5.08
CA TYR A 208 -22.35 -20.70 4.19
C TYR A 208 -23.60 -21.37 4.77
N VAL A 209 -24.75 -21.10 4.16
CA VAL A 209 -26.00 -21.80 4.45
C VAL A 209 -26.40 -22.63 3.24
N PHE A 210 -26.92 -23.82 3.48
CA PHE A 210 -27.50 -24.68 2.45
C PHE A 210 -28.81 -25.29 2.93
N ALA A 211 -29.70 -25.60 1.99
CA ALA A 211 -31.05 -26.09 2.27
C ALA A 211 -31.20 -27.53 1.79
N LEU A 212 -31.87 -28.35 2.59
CA LEU A 212 -32.16 -29.75 2.31
C LEU A 212 -33.61 -30.10 2.64
N SER A 213 -34.23 -30.86 1.74
CA SER A 213 -35.57 -31.38 1.92
C SER A 213 -35.66 -32.26 3.17
N ALA A 214 -36.57 -31.98 4.10
CA ALA A 214 -36.78 -32.84 5.26
C ALA A 214 -37.42 -34.19 4.90
N GLN A 215 -38.03 -34.29 3.71
CA GLN A 215 -38.68 -35.50 3.23
C GLN A 215 -37.75 -36.41 2.42
N THR A 216 -36.89 -35.82 1.58
CA THR A 216 -36.04 -36.57 0.64
C THR A 216 -34.55 -36.51 0.94
N TYR A 217 -34.11 -35.60 1.82
CA TYR A 217 -32.70 -35.30 2.10
C TYR A 217 -31.90 -34.86 0.87
N VAL A 218 -32.58 -34.47 -0.21
CA VAL A 218 -31.95 -33.86 -1.37
C VAL A 218 -31.59 -32.42 -1.04
N ILE A 219 -30.38 -32.00 -1.45
CA ILE A 219 -29.92 -30.62 -1.34
C ILE A 219 -30.70 -29.77 -2.34
N GLU A 220 -31.53 -28.87 -1.82
CA GLU A 220 -32.39 -27.97 -2.60
C GLU A 220 -31.65 -26.68 -3.00
N TYR A 221 -30.72 -26.23 -2.15
CA TYR A 221 -29.85 -25.09 -2.42
C TYR A 221 -28.48 -25.30 -1.77
N HIS A 222 -27.42 -24.92 -2.48
CA HIS A 222 -26.05 -24.86 -1.97
C HIS A 222 -25.26 -23.82 -2.79
N PRO A 223 -24.33 -23.05 -2.20
CA PRO A 223 -23.52 -22.08 -2.94
C PRO A 223 -22.67 -22.70 -4.08
N ASP A 224 -22.23 -23.95 -3.88
CA ASP A 224 -21.70 -24.78 -4.96
C ASP A 224 -22.84 -25.50 -5.69
N GLU A 225 -23.13 -25.04 -6.91
CA GLU A 225 -24.16 -25.61 -7.79
C GLU A 225 -23.96 -27.11 -8.06
N ALA A 226 -22.74 -27.64 -7.98
CA ALA A 226 -22.47 -29.06 -8.22
C ALA A 226 -23.10 -29.99 -7.17
N LEU A 227 -23.42 -29.46 -5.98
CA LEU A 227 -24.04 -30.20 -4.89
C LEU A 227 -25.57 -30.12 -4.89
N VAL A 228 -26.16 -29.19 -5.65
CA VAL A 228 -27.62 -29.06 -5.77
C VAL A 228 -28.19 -30.30 -6.46
N GLY A 229 -29.23 -30.89 -5.87
CA GLY A 229 -29.85 -32.13 -6.33
C GLY A 229 -29.14 -33.41 -5.88
N ALA A 230 -28.02 -33.32 -5.16
CA ALA A 230 -27.37 -34.47 -4.56
C ALA A 230 -28.12 -34.94 -3.29
N ASP A 231 -28.05 -36.24 -3.00
CA ASP A 231 -28.53 -36.80 -1.72
C ASP A 231 -27.51 -36.48 -0.62
N ALA A 232 -27.94 -35.72 0.38
CA ALA A 232 -27.09 -35.28 1.49
C ALA A 232 -26.50 -36.46 2.28
N LEU A 233 -27.19 -37.60 2.35
CA LEU A 233 -26.73 -38.79 3.06
C LEU A 233 -25.59 -39.47 2.30
N ASP A 234 -25.69 -39.54 0.97
CA ASP A 234 -24.62 -40.04 0.10
C ASP A 234 -23.43 -39.08 0.10
N ALA A 235 -23.67 -37.77 0.25
CA ALA A 235 -22.63 -36.76 0.43
C ALA A 235 -21.97 -36.80 1.83
N GLY A 236 -22.44 -37.64 2.76
CA GLY A 236 -21.78 -37.92 4.03
C GLY A 236 -22.44 -37.35 5.29
N ILE A 237 -23.59 -36.67 5.16
CA ILE A 237 -24.35 -36.15 6.30
C ILE A 237 -25.07 -37.30 7.02
N ASP A 238 -24.92 -37.38 8.35
CA ASP A 238 -25.66 -38.33 9.18
C ASP A 238 -27.03 -37.75 9.53
N VAL A 239 -28.10 -38.54 9.35
CA VAL A 239 -29.48 -38.17 9.70
C VAL A 239 -29.59 -37.71 11.17
N THR A 240 -28.79 -38.28 12.07
CA THR A 240 -28.81 -37.88 13.50
C THR A 240 -28.26 -36.47 13.75
N GLY A 241 -27.52 -35.90 12.79
CA GLY A 241 -27.04 -34.52 12.80
C GLY A 241 -28.03 -33.52 12.21
N LEU A 242 -29.18 -33.97 11.69
CA LEU A 242 -30.24 -33.15 11.08
C LEU A 242 -31.43 -32.92 12.01
N GLU A 243 -31.25 -33.04 13.33
CA GLU A 243 -32.29 -32.66 14.28
C GLU A 243 -32.37 -31.13 14.39
N ASP A 244 -33.58 -30.58 14.51
CA ASP A 244 -33.78 -29.15 14.70
C ASP A 244 -33.05 -28.64 15.96
N GLY A 245 -32.27 -27.56 15.81
CA GLY A 245 -31.40 -27.02 16.84
C GLY A 245 -30.13 -27.84 17.11
N HIS A 246 -29.82 -28.85 16.28
CA HIS A 246 -28.54 -29.58 16.39
C HIS A 246 -27.38 -28.64 16.09
N VAL A 247 -26.32 -28.72 16.89
CA VAL A 247 -25.06 -28.01 16.68
C VAL A 247 -23.91 -29.00 16.83
N GLY A 248 -23.09 -29.14 15.80
CA GLY A 248 -22.04 -30.15 15.82
C GLY A 248 -21.20 -30.26 14.56
N TRP A 249 -20.22 -31.16 14.62
CA TRP A 249 -19.40 -31.51 13.46
C TRP A 249 -20.15 -32.50 12.58
N MET A 250 -20.19 -32.21 11.28
CA MET A 250 -20.70 -33.09 10.24
C MET A 250 -19.71 -33.15 9.07
N THR A 251 -20.04 -33.90 8.03
CA THR A 251 -19.19 -34.07 6.84
C THR A 251 -20.05 -33.96 5.60
N LEU A 252 -19.63 -33.13 4.66
CA LEU A 252 -20.28 -32.90 3.38
C LEU A 252 -19.23 -33.01 2.28
N ASP A 253 -19.43 -33.92 1.32
CA ASP A 253 -18.52 -34.27 0.22
C ASP A 253 -17.05 -34.49 0.65
N GLY A 254 -16.85 -35.12 1.82
CA GLY A 254 -15.53 -35.39 2.38
C GLY A 254 -14.85 -34.20 3.07
N GLU A 255 -15.46 -33.02 3.03
CA GLU A 255 -15.08 -31.87 3.85
C GLU A 255 -15.74 -31.93 5.23
N ARG A 256 -14.99 -31.59 6.27
CA ARG A 256 -15.49 -31.56 7.64
C ARG A 256 -16.00 -30.15 7.95
N ILE A 257 -17.26 -30.03 8.32
CA ILE A 257 -17.92 -28.76 8.59
C ILE A 257 -18.50 -28.75 10.01
N TYR A 258 -18.47 -27.60 10.66
CA TYR A 258 -19.14 -27.37 11.93
C TYR A 258 -20.42 -26.59 11.65
N ALA A 259 -21.57 -27.14 12.05
CA ALA A 259 -22.83 -26.62 11.57
C ALA A 259 -23.95 -26.63 12.62
N ARG A 260 -24.88 -25.69 12.43
CA ARG A 260 -26.17 -25.60 13.12
C ARG A 260 -27.28 -25.95 12.14
N VAL A 261 -28.27 -26.70 12.62
CA VAL A 261 -29.45 -27.08 11.83
C VAL A 261 -30.69 -26.38 12.37
N CYS A 262 -31.44 -25.74 11.48
CA CYS A 262 -32.75 -25.16 11.75
C CYS A 262 -33.79 -25.80 10.82
N LEU A 263 -34.91 -26.26 11.37
CA LEU A 263 -36.03 -26.79 10.58
C LEU A 263 -37.10 -25.71 10.42
N ILE A 264 -37.29 -25.22 9.19
CA ILE A 264 -38.34 -24.26 8.85
C ILE A 264 -39.28 -24.91 7.83
N GLY A 265 -40.53 -25.13 8.21
CA GLY A 265 -41.48 -25.88 7.40
C GLY A 265 -41.04 -27.32 7.20
N ASP A 266 -40.87 -27.73 5.94
CA ASP A 266 -40.44 -29.07 5.51
C ASP A 266 -38.99 -29.09 4.98
N THR A 267 -38.19 -28.07 5.30
CA THR A 267 -36.81 -27.91 4.82
C THR A 267 -35.86 -27.65 5.99
N TYR A 268 -34.77 -28.41 6.05
CA TYR A 268 -33.65 -28.17 6.94
C TYR A 268 -32.73 -27.11 6.33
N TYR A 269 -32.45 -26.06 7.08
CA TYR A 269 -31.45 -25.07 6.76
C TYR A 269 -30.22 -25.35 7.62
N VAL A 270 -29.09 -25.57 6.98
CA VAL A 270 -27.85 -25.95 7.62
C VAL A 270 -26.84 -24.84 7.42
N GLU A 271 -26.55 -24.17 8.51
CA GLU A 271 -25.55 -23.13 8.64
C GLU A 271 -24.21 -23.78 8.95
N ALA A 272 -23.22 -23.64 8.07
CA ALA A 272 -22.00 -24.42 8.10
C ALA A 272 -20.74 -23.58 7.97
N VAL A 273 -19.72 -23.93 8.76
CA VAL A 273 -18.37 -23.35 8.69
C VAL A 273 -17.34 -24.46 8.43
N PRO A 274 -16.49 -24.32 7.40
CA PRO A 274 -15.42 -25.27 7.11
C PRO A 274 -14.43 -25.46 8.27
N ALA A 275 -13.98 -26.69 8.50
CA ALA A 275 -12.95 -26.95 9.51
C ALA A 275 -11.61 -26.27 9.19
N ALA A 276 -11.31 -26.02 7.92
CA ALA A 276 -10.07 -25.37 7.50
C ALA A 276 -9.98 -23.95 8.08
N ASP A 277 -11.07 -23.19 7.99
CA ASP A 277 -11.21 -21.82 8.49
C ASP A 277 -11.03 -21.74 9.99
N MET A 278 -11.61 -22.68 10.73
CA MET A 278 -11.51 -22.70 12.18
C MET A 278 -10.09 -23.01 12.67
N ASN A 279 -9.28 -23.74 11.88
CA ASN A 279 -7.95 -24.22 12.29
C ASN A 279 -6.80 -23.29 11.86
N ALA A 280 -6.85 -22.75 10.64
CA ALA A 280 -5.75 -21.97 10.05
C ALA A 280 -5.42 -20.71 10.86
N THR A 281 -6.45 -20.06 11.40
CA THR A 281 -6.35 -18.79 12.11
C THR A 281 -5.87 -19.00 13.56
N GLY A 282 -6.19 -20.15 14.18
CA GLY A 282 -5.86 -20.46 15.57
C GLY A 282 -4.38 -20.76 15.82
N ASP A 283 -3.77 -21.59 14.97
CA ASP A 283 -2.46 -22.19 15.22
C ASP A 283 -1.31 -21.18 15.28
N VAL A 284 -1.36 -20.11 14.48
CA VAL A 284 -0.30 -19.09 14.45
C VAL A 284 -0.30 -18.25 15.73
N THR A 285 -1.49 -17.87 16.21
CA THR A 285 -1.66 -17.09 17.45
C THR A 285 -1.18 -17.89 18.66
N VAL A 286 -1.57 -19.17 18.76
CA VAL A 286 -1.03 -20.10 19.77
C VAL A 286 0.49 -20.16 19.68
N GLY A 287 1.03 -20.31 18.46
CA GLY A 287 2.46 -20.40 18.21
C GLY A 287 3.26 -19.21 18.73
N VAL A 288 2.82 -17.98 18.47
CA VAL A 288 3.51 -16.76 18.92
C VAL A 288 3.46 -16.61 20.44
N ILE A 289 2.29 -16.82 21.06
CA ILE A 289 2.12 -16.72 22.52
C ILE A 289 2.97 -17.80 23.21
N LEU A 290 2.93 -19.04 22.71
CA LEU A 290 3.72 -20.15 23.23
C LEU A 290 5.22 -19.90 23.10
N PHE A 291 5.68 -19.32 21.98
CA PHE A 291 7.07 -18.93 21.79
C PHE A 291 7.50 -17.86 22.79
N ALA A 292 6.71 -16.80 22.96
CA ALA A 292 6.99 -15.74 23.94
C ALA A 292 7.06 -16.29 25.36
N PHE A 293 6.11 -17.15 25.73
CA PHE A 293 6.10 -17.85 27.01
C PHE A 293 7.33 -18.73 27.20
N ALA A 294 7.70 -19.53 26.19
CA ALA A 294 8.88 -20.39 26.23
C ALA A 294 10.18 -19.58 26.41
N VAL A 295 10.32 -18.43 25.74
CA VAL A 295 11.47 -17.52 25.90
C VAL A 295 11.54 -16.97 27.32
N VAL A 296 10.41 -16.55 27.90
CA VAL A 296 10.34 -16.04 29.27
C VAL A 296 10.70 -17.13 30.29
N VAL A 297 10.08 -18.30 30.19
CA VAL A 297 10.33 -19.46 31.06
C VAL A 297 11.80 -19.89 30.97
N ALA A 298 12.34 -20.02 29.76
CA ALA A 298 13.74 -20.37 29.55
C ALA A 298 14.68 -19.32 30.14
N SER A 299 14.36 -18.03 30.03
CA SER A 299 15.16 -16.94 30.58
C SER A 299 15.20 -16.95 32.10
N VAL A 300 14.05 -17.17 32.75
CA VAL A 300 13.94 -17.31 34.22
C VAL A 300 14.71 -18.54 34.70
N ALA A 301 14.51 -19.69 34.04
CA ALA A 301 15.21 -20.93 34.35
C ALA A 301 16.73 -20.78 34.20
N LEU A 302 17.21 -20.23 33.09
CA LEU A 302 18.63 -20.00 32.83
C LEU A 302 19.25 -19.03 33.81
N TYR A 303 18.55 -17.94 34.16
CA TYR A 303 19.01 -17.01 35.19
C TYR A 303 19.16 -17.71 36.53
N GLY A 304 18.15 -18.48 36.95
CA GLY A 304 18.20 -19.30 38.16
C GLY A 304 19.40 -20.25 38.16
N ILE A 305 19.63 -20.96 37.06
CA ILE A 305 20.77 -21.87 36.88
C ILE A 305 22.11 -21.12 36.96
N PHE A 306 22.23 -19.95 36.34
CA PHE A 306 23.46 -19.16 36.39
C PHE A 306 23.75 -18.60 37.77
N VAL A 307 22.72 -18.16 38.49
CA VAL A 307 22.87 -17.64 39.85
C VAL A 307 23.22 -18.77 40.83
N LEU A 308 22.50 -19.90 40.79
CA LEU A 308 22.81 -21.08 41.63
C LEU A 308 24.25 -21.59 41.39
N ARG A 309 24.73 -21.53 40.15
CA ARG A 309 26.11 -21.91 39.81
C ARG A 309 27.15 -20.90 40.27
N ASP A 310 26.81 -19.61 40.33
CA ASP A 310 27.71 -18.56 40.83
C ASP A 310 27.80 -18.62 42.36
N ASP A 311 26.69 -18.96 43.04
CA ASP A 311 26.63 -19.15 44.49
C ASP A 311 27.46 -20.36 44.96
N GLU A 312 27.36 -21.50 44.26
CA GLU A 312 28.22 -22.69 44.54
C GLU A 312 29.72 -22.38 44.33
N ARG A 313 30.06 -21.47 43.41
CA ARG A 313 31.45 -21.05 43.13
C ARG A 313 32.03 -20.13 44.19
N ARG A 314 31.21 -19.25 44.79
CA ARG A 314 31.68 -18.31 45.82
C ARG A 314 31.86 -18.97 47.18
N GLY A 315 31.34 -20.19 47.36
CA GLY A 315 31.37 -20.89 48.63
C GLY A 315 30.44 -20.23 49.64
N SER A 316 29.76 -21.04 50.45
CA SER A 316 28.91 -20.58 51.54
C SER A 316 29.74 -20.01 52.72
N GLN A 317 30.58 -19.01 52.46
CA GLN A 317 31.24 -18.21 53.50
C GLN A 317 30.83 -16.75 53.31
N GLY A 318 29.84 -16.33 54.11
CA GLY A 318 29.58 -14.91 54.31
C GLY A 318 30.79 -14.27 55.00
N GLU A 319 31.29 -13.18 54.43
CA GLU A 319 32.32 -12.32 55.05
C GLU A 319 31.76 -11.44 56.19
N ASP A 320 30.47 -11.56 56.51
CA ASP A 320 29.85 -10.98 57.71
C ASP A 320 28.93 -12.03 58.33
N GLY A 321 29.13 -12.35 59.61
CA GLY A 321 28.39 -13.37 60.36
C GLY A 321 26.94 -13.02 60.68
N ARG A 322 26.11 -12.77 59.66
CA ARG A 322 24.65 -12.76 59.76
C ARG A 322 24.10 -13.93 58.96
N ASP A 323 23.31 -14.77 59.62
CA ASP A 323 22.51 -15.82 58.99
C ASP A 323 21.56 -15.16 57.96
N ASP A 324 21.94 -15.17 56.68
CA ASP A 324 21.19 -14.55 55.58
C ASP A 324 19.94 -15.35 55.15
N ALA A 325 19.65 -16.48 55.82
CA ALA A 325 18.49 -17.33 55.57
C ALA A 325 17.45 -17.15 56.69
N GLU A 326 16.33 -16.50 56.37
CA GLU A 326 15.18 -16.44 57.26
C GLU A 326 14.48 -17.81 57.25
N ARG A 327 14.35 -18.41 58.44
CA ARG A 327 13.84 -19.78 58.60
C ARG A 327 12.34 -19.73 58.85
N VAL A 328 11.58 -20.42 58.01
CA VAL A 328 10.16 -20.67 58.24
C VAL A 328 9.94 -22.18 58.08
N GLY A 329 9.90 -22.91 59.19
CA GLY A 329 9.78 -24.38 59.20
C GLY A 329 11.03 -25.12 58.67
N GLY A 330 10.83 -26.19 57.90
CA GLY A 330 11.88 -27.03 57.31
C GLY A 330 12.51 -26.50 56.00
N LEU A 331 12.16 -25.28 55.60
CA LEU A 331 12.60 -24.64 54.35
C LEU A 331 13.35 -23.33 54.66
N SER A 332 14.38 -23.03 53.87
CA SER A 332 15.12 -21.77 53.94
C SER A 332 14.98 -20.97 52.64
N LEU A 333 14.61 -19.69 52.76
CA LEU A 333 14.53 -18.76 51.62
C LEU A 333 15.87 -18.07 51.43
N ASN A 334 16.45 -18.15 50.23
CA ASN A 334 17.69 -17.46 49.92
C ASN A 334 17.43 -15.96 49.65
N ARG A 335 17.65 -15.09 50.65
CA ARG A 335 17.41 -13.63 50.56
C ARG A 335 18.26 -12.90 49.49
N ARG A 336 19.34 -13.52 49.00
CA ARG A 336 20.18 -12.93 47.93
C ARG A 336 19.61 -13.20 46.53
N ILE A 337 18.98 -14.35 46.32
CA ILE A 337 18.50 -14.81 45.02
C ILE A 337 17.01 -14.47 44.82
N ALA A 338 16.20 -14.66 45.86
CA ALA A 338 14.74 -14.47 45.82
C ALA A 338 14.28 -13.11 45.24
N PRO A 339 14.78 -11.93 45.67
CA PRO A 339 14.27 -10.67 45.15
C PRO A 339 14.56 -10.48 43.66
N ARG A 340 15.71 -10.96 43.16
CA ARG A 340 16.09 -10.83 41.74
C ARG A 340 15.32 -11.81 40.85
N ALA A 341 15.13 -13.04 41.32
CA ALA A 341 14.30 -14.02 40.63
C ALA A 341 12.83 -13.58 40.59
N ALA A 342 12.32 -12.98 41.68
CA ALA A 342 10.95 -12.45 41.74
C ALA A 342 10.73 -11.33 40.71
N VAL A 343 11.64 -10.36 40.64
CA VAL A 343 11.56 -9.29 39.62
C VAL A 343 11.54 -9.87 38.20
N LEU A 344 12.40 -10.84 37.91
CA LEU A 344 12.44 -11.48 36.59
C LEU A 344 11.15 -12.25 36.27
N CYS A 345 10.57 -12.95 37.25
CA CYS A 345 9.27 -13.62 37.08
C CYS A 345 8.13 -12.62 36.86
N VAL A 346 8.10 -11.49 37.60
CA VAL A 346 7.05 -10.46 37.44
C VAL A 346 7.17 -9.78 36.07
N VAL A 347 8.38 -9.38 35.66
CA VAL A 347 8.61 -8.79 34.33
C VAL A 347 8.30 -9.80 33.23
N GLY A 348 8.67 -11.06 33.41
CA GLY A 348 8.35 -12.14 32.48
C GLY A 348 6.84 -12.39 32.35
N PHE A 349 6.13 -12.45 33.49
CA PHE A 349 4.68 -12.57 33.51
C PHE A 349 4.00 -11.40 32.79
N ALA A 350 4.40 -10.16 33.09
CA ALA A 350 3.89 -8.98 32.42
C ALA A 350 4.14 -9.02 30.91
N ALA A 351 5.33 -9.46 30.47
CA ALA A 351 5.64 -9.61 29.05
C ALA A 351 4.74 -10.65 28.36
N VAL A 352 4.47 -11.79 28.99
CA VAL A 352 3.57 -12.82 28.44
C VAL A 352 2.15 -12.29 28.33
N VAL A 353 1.63 -11.61 29.35
CA VAL A 353 0.29 -11.02 29.34
C VAL A 353 0.17 -9.95 28.25
N VAL A 354 1.17 -9.07 28.12
CA VAL A 354 1.18 -8.02 27.08
C VAL A 354 1.22 -8.64 25.67
N VAL A 355 2.07 -9.63 25.43
CA VAL A 355 2.14 -10.31 24.12
C VAL A 355 0.84 -11.06 23.83
N SER A 356 0.25 -11.73 24.83
CA SER A 356 -1.02 -12.44 24.70
C SER A 356 -2.15 -11.49 24.32
N LEU A 357 -2.31 -10.39 25.05
CA LEU A 357 -3.32 -9.36 24.78
C LEU A 357 -3.11 -8.70 23.42
N TYR A 358 -1.86 -8.41 23.05
CA TYR A 358 -1.51 -7.84 21.74
C TYR A 358 -1.89 -8.80 20.60
N MET A 359 -1.47 -10.06 20.69
CA MET A 359 -1.74 -11.06 19.65
C MET A 359 -3.24 -11.34 19.48
N GLN A 360 -3.99 -11.41 20.59
CA GLN A 360 -5.44 -11.60 20.52
C GLN A 360 -6.16 -10.39 19.94
N THR A 361 -5.70 -9.17 20.25
CA THR A 361 -6.26 -7.95 19.66
C THR A 361 -5.97 -7.88 18.16
N LEU A 362 -4.74 -8.20 17.77
CA LEU A 362 -4.33 -8.24 16.35
C LEU A 362 -5.17 -9.24 15.57
N PHE A 363 -5.39 -10.42 16.16
CA PHE A 363 -6.17 -11.48 15.57
C PHE A 363 -7.63 -11.06 15.34
N ALA A 364 -8.29 -10.63 16.42
CA ALA A 364 -9.70 -10.27 16.38
C ALA A 364 -9.95 -9.12 15.39
N LEU A 365 -9.13 -8.06 15.41
CA LEU A 365 -9.27 -6.94 14.47
C LEU A 365 -8.97 -7.36 13.03
N SER A 366 -7.95 -8.21 12.80
CA SER A 366 -7.65 -8.64 11.42
C SER A 366 -8.71 -9.55 10.85
N SER A 367 -9.26 -10.46 11.66
CA SER A 367 -10.34 -11.36 11.23
C SER A 367 -11.57 -10.54 10.84
N GLN A 368 -11.97 -9.59 11.69
CA GLN A 368 -13.07 -8.70 11.38
C GLN A 368 -12.80 -7.83 10.16
N SER A 369 -11.59 -7.29 10.01
CA SER A 369 -11.25 -6.44 8.87
C SER A 369 -11.36 -7.19 7.54
N LEU A 370 -11.02 -8.48 7.52
CA LEU A 370 -11.18 -9.34 6.34
C LEU A 370 -12.66 -9.61 6.06
N VAL A 371 -13.43 -10.03 7.07
CA VAL A 371 -14.87 -10.30 6.92
C VAL A 371 -15.63 -9.04 6.48
N LEU A 372 -15.43 -7.92 7.16
CA LEU A 372 -16.07 -6.64 6.83
C LEU A 372 -15.70 -6.16 5.43
N GLY A 373 -14.44 -6.35 5.02
CA GLY A 373 -13.96 -5.99 3.69
C GLY A 373 -14.68 -6.78 2.60
N GLU A 374 -14.83 -8.10 2.79
CA GLU A 374 -15.53 -8.93 1.82
C GLU A 374 -17.04 -8.64 1.79
N SER A 375 -17.67 -8.46 2.96
CA SER A 375 -19.09 -8.09 3.05
C SER A 375 -19.37 -6.76 2.36
N VAL A 376 -18.51 -5.75 2.53
CA VAL A 376 -18.72 -4.43 1.93
C VAL A 376 -18.44 -4.41 0.43
N ASP A 377 -17.47 -5.19 -0.05
CA ASP A 377 -17.22 -5.38 -1.48
C ASP A 377 -18.41 -6.07 -2.17
N GLN A 378 -18.96 -7.12 -1.52
CA GLN A 378 -20.17 -7.78 -2.00
C GLN A 378 -21.36 -6.80 -2.01
N ALA A 379 -21.56 -6.05 -0.93
CA ALA A 379 -22.60 -5.03 -0.81
C ALA A 379 -22.53 -3.99 -1.93
N ALA A 380 -21.34 -3.43 -2.16
CA ALA A 380 -21.10 -2.46 -3.22
C ALA A 380 -21.44 -3.03 -4.60
N SER A 381 -21.01 -4.27 -4.88
CA SER A 381 -21.31 -4.93 -6.15
C SER A 381 -22.80 -5.25 -6.35
N THR A 382 -23.54 -5.51 -5.26
CA THR A 382 -24.98 -5.73 -5.30
C THR A 382 -25.70 -4.42 -5.53
N ILE A 383 -25.29 -3.33 -4.87
CA ILE A 383 -25.87 -1.99 -5.09
C ILE A 383 -25.71 -1.56 -6.55
N GLU A 384 -24.52 -1.72 -7.15
CA GLU A 384 -24.32 -1.38 -8.57
C GLU A 384 -25.23 -2.20 -9.49
N ARG A 385 -25.34 -3.51 -9.25
CA ARG A 385 -26.25 -4.38 -10.01
C ARG A 385 -27.73 -4.00 -9.82
N SER A 386 -28.14 -3.65 -8.60
CA SER A 386 -29.50 -3.21 -8.31
C SER A 386 -29.81 -1.86 -8.95
N GLN A 387 -28.84 -0.94 -9.04
CA GLN A 387 -29.01 0.33 -9.75
C GLN A 387 -29.21 0.12 -11.26
N ASP A 388 -28.41 -0.75 -11.87
CA ASP A 388 -28.58 -1.13 -13.28
C ASP A 388 -29.96 -1.77 -13.49
N ARG A 389 -30.37 -2.65 -12.57
CA ARG A 389 -31.68 -3.31 -12.61
C ARG A 389 -32.84 -2.32 -12.42
N ALA A 390 -32.70 -1.32 -11.56
CA ALA A 390 -33.70 -0.28 -11.36
C ALA A 390 -33.96 0.52 -12.65
N ALA A 391 -32.90 0.88 -13.38
CA ALA A 391 -33.02 1.56 -14.66
C ALA A 391 -33.71 0.69 -15.72
N GLU A 392 -33.38 -0.61 -15.76
CA GLU A 392 -34.03 -1.57 -16.66
C GLU A 392 -35.52 -1.74 -16.31
N LEU A 393 -35.86 -1.86 -15.03
CA LEU A 393 -37.25 -1.98 -14.57
C LEU A 393 -38.08 -0.72 -14.91
N GLU A 394 -37.47 0.47 -14.80
CA GLU A 394 -38.13 1.72 -15.20
C GLU A 394 -38.39 1.76 -16.72
N GLU A 395 -37.41 1.33 -17.54
CA GLU A 395 -37.57 1.24 -18.99
C GLU A 395 -38.66 0.24 -19.38
N GLN A 396 -38.64 -0.97 -18.81
CA GLN A 396 -39.67 -2.00 -19.03
C GLN A 396 -41.06 -1.52 -18.59
N TYR A 397 -41.15 -0.83 -17.45
CA TYR A 397 -42.40 -0.23 -16.97
C TYR A 397 -42.93 0.80 -17.97
N ASN A 398 -42.06 1.68 -18.46
CA ASN A 398 -42.38 2.71 -19.44
C ASN A 398 -42.88 2.11 -20.76
N GLU A 399 -42.16 1.11 -21.30
CA GLU A 399 -42.56 0.40 -22.53
C GLU A 399 -43.92 -0.29 -22.37
N ARG A 400 -44.18 -0.89 -21.20
CA ARG A 400 -45.44 -1.57 -20.91
C ARG A 400 -46.63 -0.61 -20.92
N TYR A 401 -46.51 0.57 -20.32
CA TYR A 401 -47.60 1.56 -20.33
C TYR A 401 -47.68 2.31 -21.66
N LEU A 402 -46.57 2.45 -22.39
CA LEU A 402 -46.59 2.90 -23.77
C LEU A 402 -47.41 1.96 -24.65
N SER A 403 -47.21 0.64 -24.54
CA SER A 403 -48.00 -0.36 -25.25
C SER A 403 -49.51 -0.22 -24.96
N LYS A 404 -49.88 0.10 -23.70
CA LYS A 404 -51.28 0.37 -23.34
C LYS A 404 -51.82 1.65 -24.00
N ALA A 405 -50.99 2.69 -24.13
CA ALA A 405 -51.38 3.91 -24.83
C ALA A 405 -51.56 3.67 -26.32
N GLU A 406 -50.70 2.84 -26.92
CA GLU A 406 -50.81 2.41 -28.32
C GLU A 406 -52.08 1.60 -28.57
N VAL A 407 -52.44 0.69 -27.67
CA VAL A 407 -53.72 -0.04 -27.73
C VAL A 407 -54.90 0.94 -27.64
N ALA A 408 -54.86 1.91 -26.72
CA ALA A 408 -55.91 2.93 -26.60
C ALA A 408 -56.02 3.77 -27.88
N ALA A 409 -54.89 4.20 -28.45
CA ALA A 409 -54.82 4.96 -29.69
C ALA A 409 -55.41 4.15 -30.85
N TYR A 410 -54.99 2.88 -31.00
CA TYR A 410 -55.50 1.98 -32.02
C TYR A 410 -57.01 1.79 -31.92
N ILE A 411 -57.55 1.56 -30.72
CA ILE A 411 -59.00 1.40 -30.50
C ILE A 411 -59.77 2.66 -30.92
N LEU A 412 -59.26 3.84 -30.57
CA LEU A 412 -59.87 5.12 -30.90
C LEU A 412 -59.72 5.47 -32.39
N ASP A 413 -58.63 5.07 -33.04
CA ASP A 413 -58.42 5.20 -34.49
C ASP A 413 -59.43 4.34 -35.27
N GLN A 414 -59.68 3.12 -34.81
CA GLN A 414 -60.66 2.22 -35.43
C GLN A 414 -62.11 2.65 -35.18
N ASN A 415 -62.41 3.24 -34.02
CA ASN A 415 -63.75 3.73 -33.69
C ASN A 415 -63.70 5.04 -32.85
N PRO A 416 -63.65 6.20 -33.51
CA PRO A 416 -63.58 7.50 -32.83
C PRO A 416 -64.80 7.84 -31.95
N ASP A 417 -65.95 7.21 -32.21
CA ASP A 417 -67.17 7.43 -31.41
C ASP A 417 -67.03 6.89 -29.96
N LEU A 418 -65.99 6.10 -29.68
CA LEU A 418 -65.64 5.62 -28.35
C LEU A 418 -64.99 6.70 -27.46
N ALA A 419 -64.63 7.86 -28.01
CA ALA A 419 -64.10 9.01 -27.25
C ALA A 419 -65.17 9.73 -26.41
N THR A 420 -65.91 8.97 -25.59
CA THR A 420 -66.90 9.48 -24.63
C THR A 420 -66.50 9.12 -23.21
N ARG A 421 -66.95 9.89 -22.22
CA ARG A 421 -66.59 9.67 -20.81
C ARG A 421 -66.86 8.24 -20.32
N GLU A 422 -68.00 7.66 -20.71
CA GLU A 422 -68.40 6.31 -20.30
C GLU A 422 -67.51 5.24 -20.95
N LYS A 423 -67.26 5.35 -22.26
CA LYS A 423 -66.42 4.39 -22.98
C LYS A 423 -64.93 4.51 -22.67
N LEU A 424 -64.44 5.73 -22.41
CA LEU A 424 -63.09 5.94 -21.90
C LEU A 424 -62.92 5.41 -20.47
N GLN A 425 -63.97 5.39 -19.65
CA GLN A 425 -63.90 4.73 -18.33
C GLN A 425 -63.80 3.20 -18.51
N GLU A 426 -64.65 2.62 -19.36
CA GLU A 426 -64.64 1.18 -19.65
C GLU A 426 -63.28 0.74 -20.24
N LEU A 427 -62.72 1.53 -21.17
CA LEU A 427 -61.40 1.29 -21.74
C LEU A 427 -60.27 1.48 -20.71
N ALA A 428 -60.37 2.48 -19.83
CA ALA A 428 -59.41 2.70 -18.76
C ALA A 428 -59.39 1.52 -17.77
N ASP A 429 -60.56 0.97 -17.44
CA ASP A 429 -60.70 -0.20 -16.58
C ASP A 429 -60.07 -1.45 -17.24
N VAL A 430 -60.31 -1.66 -18.54
CA VAL A 430 -59.72 -2.76 -19.32
C VAL A 430 -58.19 -2.65 -19.41
N LEU A 431 -57.66 -1.44 -19.63
CA LEU A 431 -56.23 -1.19 -19.71
C LEU A 431 -55.58 -1.09 -18.32
N GLU A 432 -56.33 -1.17 -17.23
CA GLU A 432 -55.88 -0.91 -15.86
C GLU A 432 -55.10 0.41 -15.71
N VAL A 433 -55.66 1.50 -16.25
CA VAL A 433 -55.07 2.85 -16.19
C VAL A 433 -56.04 3.79 -15.51
N GLN A 434 -55.52 4.85 -14.86
CA GLN A 434 -56.38 5.72 -14.06
C GLN A 434 -57.19 6.66 -14.96
N TYR A 435 -56.50 7.33 -15.88
CA TYR A 435 -57.12 8.31 -16.77
C TYR A 435 -56.70 8.11 -18.22
N LEU A 436 -57.67 8.33 -19.10
CA LEU A 436 -57.49 8.52 -20.52
C LEU A 436 -57.90 9.95 -20.87
N PHE A 437 -57.06 10.63 -21.63
CA PHE A 437 -57.30 11.95 -22.18
C PHE A 437 -57.13 11.87 -23.69
N THR A 438 -57.99 12.55 -24.43
CA THR A 438 -57.88 12.66 -25.89
C THR A 438 -57.75 14.12 -26.25
N PHE A 439 -56.92 14.43 -27.23
CA PHE A 439 -56.61 15.80 -27.65
C PHE A 439 -56.69 15.93 -29.16
N ASP A 440 -57.11 17.10 -29.63
CA ASP A 440 -57.10 17.44 -31.05
C ASP A 440 -55.77 18.07 -31.51
N LEU A 441 -55.66 18.37 -32.81
CA LEU A 441 -54.49 19.01 -33.41
C LEU A 441 -54.19 20.44 -32.89
N SER A 442 -55.16 21.09 -32.23
CA SER A 442 -54.95 22.40 -31.60
C SER A 442 -54.29 22.27 -30.22
N GLY A 443 -54.24 21.05 -29.68
CA GLY A 443 -53.81 20.77 -28.32
C GLY A 443 -54.93 20.94 -27.29
N ASP A 444 -56.19 20.99 -27.73
CA ASP A 444 -57.36 21.08 -26.86
C ASP A 444 -57.88 19.68 -26.53
N MET A 445 -58.16 19.43 -25.24
CA MET A 445 -58.69 18.14 -24.80
C MET A 445 -60.13 17.94 -25.26
N THR A 446 -60.39 16.84 -25.98
CA THR A 446 -61.69 16.50 -26.57
C THR A 446 -62.56 15.65 -25.64
N ALA A 447 -61.98 14.67 -24.96
CA ALA A 447 -62.69 13.79 -24.05
C ALA A 447 -61.76 13.17 -22.99
N THR A 448 -62.32 12.85 -21.82
CA THR A 448 -61.61 12.16 -20.72
C THR A 448 -62.60 11.45 -19.80
N ASN A 449 -62.14 10.39 -19.12
CA ASN A 449 -62.85 9.75 -18.01
C ASN A 449 -62.62 10.48 -16.65
N SER A 450 -61.64 11.39 -16.56
CA SER A 450 -61.27 12.08 -15.31
C SER A 450 -62.26 13.17 -14.88
N SER A 451 -62.06 13.72 -13.67
CA SER A 451 -62.74 14.95 -13.21
C SER A 451 -62.13 16.23 -13.78
N PHE A 452 -60.92 16.17 -14.34
CA PHE A 452 -60.23 17.30 -14.96
C PHE A 452 -60.76 17.49 -16.37
N THR A 453 -61.69 18.43 -16.54
CA THR A 453 -62.31 18.77 -17.82
C THR A 453 -61.90 20.18 -18.25
N ASN A 454 -61.78 20.44 -19.56
CA ASN A 454 -61.34 21.73 -20.15
C ASN A 454 -59.86 22.04 -19.90
N PHE A 455 -58.98 21.21 -20.46
CA PHE A 455 -57.52 21.38 -20.41
C PHE A 455 -56.99 21.57 -21.84
N SER A 456 -55.99 22.43 -22.00
CA SER A 456 -55.30 22.70 -23.26
C SER A 456 -53.80 22.71 -22.99
N LEU A 457 -53.01 22.14 -23.90
CA LEU A 457 -51.56 22.07 -23.74
C LEU A 457 -50.92 23.47 -23.69
N SER A 458 -50.06 23.70 -22.70
CA SER A 458 -49.34 24.96 -22.52
C SER A 458 -48.37 25.26 -23.67
N GLU A 459 -48.17 26.54 -23.98
CA GLU A 459 -47.12 27.01 -24.91
C GLU A 459 -45.81 27.37 -24.19
N ASP A 460 -45.78 27.34 -22.85
CA ASP A 460 -44.61 27.64 -22.04
C ASP A 460 -43.69 26.42 -21.94
N PRO A 461 -42.42 26.48 -22.40
CA PRO A 461 -41.48 25.35 -22.30
C PRO A 461 -41.19 24.87 -20.88
N GLU A 462 -41.46 25.68 -19.86
CA GLU A 462 -41.27 25.31 -18.45
C GLU A 462 -42.46 24.54 -17.86
N ASP A 463 -43.60 24.44 -18.58
CA ASP A 463 -44.81 23.74 -18.13
C ASP A 463 -44.74 22.24 -18.47
N GLN A 464 -45.12 21.40 -17.50
CA GLN A 464 -45.13 19.94 -17.65
C GLN A 464 -45.86 19.43 -18.91
N SER A 465 -46.91 20.12 -19.38
CA SER A 465 -47.71 19.70 -20.54
C SER A 465 -47.10 20.07 -21.90
N TYR A 466 -46.11 20.96 -21.93
CA TYR A 466 -45.49 21.44 -23.18
C TYR A 466 -44.84 20.31 -23.99
N GLU A 467 -44.22 19.35 -23.32
CA GLU A 467 -43.56 18.20 -23.94
C GLU A 467 -44.48 17.41 -24.88
N PHE A 468 -45.77 17.30 -24.57
CA PHE A 468 -46.75 16.59 -25.38
C PHE A 468 -47.10 17.30 -26.70
N ARG A 469 -46.72 18.57 -26.87
CA ARG A 469 -46.86 19.26 -28.18
C ARG A 469 -45.96 18.65 -29.25
N LYS A 470 -44.94 17.88 -28.88
CA LYS A 470 -44.13 17.09 -29.82
C LYS A 470 -44.98 16.10 -30.62
N LEU A 471 -46.03 15.54 -30.00
CA LEU A 471 -46.98 14.64 -30.66
C LEU A 471 -47.72 15.34 -31.82
N LEU A 472 -48.13 16.60 -31.60
CA LEU A 472 -48.77 17.43 -32.62
C LEU A 472 -47.83 17.79 -33.80
N GLN A 473 -46.53 17.60 -33.62
CA GLN A 473 -45.49 17.85 -34.63
C GLN A 473 -45.09 16.58 -35.40
N GLY A 474 -45.75 15.45 -35.13
CA GLY A 474 -45.50 14.17 -35.79
C GLY A 474 -44.46 13.29 -35.10
N VAL A 475 -44.27 13.45 -33.78
CA VAL A 475 -43.61 12.42 -32.96
C VAL A 475 -44.65 11.39 -32.55
N ASP A 476 -44.36 10.09 -32.74
CA ASP A 476 -45.37 9.03 -32.55
C ASP A 476 -45.82 8.87 -31.09
N HIS A 477 -44.88 9.00 -30.13
CA HIS A 477 -45.18 8.92 -28.70
C HIS A 477 -44.25 9.79 -27.83
N VAL A 478 -44.72 10.11 -26.63
CA VAL A 478 -43.96 10.83 -25.60
C VAL A 478 -44.22 10.14 -24.27
N VAL A 479 -43.16 9.65 -23.63
CA VAL A 479 -43.18 9.16 -22.25
C VAL A 479 -42.56 10.23 -21.37
N GLN A 480 -43.37 10.78 -20.45
CA GLN A 480 -42.86 11.70 -19.44
C GLN A 480 -42.29 10.92 -18.26
N PRO A 481 -41.19 11.35 -17.61
CA PRO A 481 -40.77 10.78 -16.33
C PRO A 481 -41.83 11.00 -15.25
N ALA A 482 -41.92 10.07 -14.29
CA ALA A 482 -42.84 10.21 -13.16
C ALA A 482 -42.47 11.45 -12.31
N GLY A 483 -43.46 12.26 -11.95
CA GLY A 483 -43.24 13.49 -11.19
C GLY A 483 -44.50 14.04 -10.53
N PRO A 484 -44.37 15.02 -9.64
CA PRO A 484 -45.53 15.68 -9.06
C PRO A 484 -46.30 16.46 -10.15
N ASP A 485 -47.57 16.10 -10.33
CA ASP A 485 -48.49 16.78 -11.24
C ASP A 485 -48.70 18.24 -10.80
N GLU A 486 -48.50 19.20 -11.70
CA GLU A 486 -48.56 20.64 -11.36
C GLU A 486 -49.94 21.09 -10.84
N VAL A 487 -51.02 20.37 -11.18
CA VAL A 487 -52.39 20.73 -10.80
C VAL A 487 -52.79 20.13 -9.45
N SER A 488 -52.49 18.86 -9.24
CA SER A 488 -52.92 18.08 -8.06
C SER A 488 -51.82 17.92 -7.01
N GLY A 489 -50.55 18.06 -7.37
CA GLY A 489 -49.39 17.77 -6.54
C GLY A 489 -49.15 16.28 -6.28
N GLU A 490 -49.99 15.40 -6.83
CA GLU A 490 -49.86 13.95 -6.71
C GLU A 490 -48.78 13.44 -7.67
N LEU A 491 -48.04 12.40 -7.27
CA LEU A 491 -47.09 11.73 -8.17
C LEU A 491 -47.86 11.07 -9.32
N ARG A 492 -47.57 11.49 -10.55
CA ARG A 492 -48.17 10.97 -11.77
C ARG A 492 -47.14 10.83 -12.87
N GLN A 493 -47.46 9.95 -13.80
CA GLN A 493 -46.73 9.84 -15.04
C GLN A 493 -47.73 9.92 -16.19
N TYR A 494 -47.33 10.64 -17.24
CA TYR A 494 -48.16 10.82 -18.43
C TYR A 494 -47.46 10.23 -19.64
N ILE A 495 -48.19 9.45 -20.44
CA ILE A 495 -47.68 8.83 -21.66
C ILE A 495 -48.67 9.14 -22.78
N GLY A 496 -48.19 9.72 -23.87
CA GLY A 496 -49.02 10.13 -25.00
C GLY A 496 -48.62 9.44 -26.28
N VAL A 497 -49.60 9.06 -27.10
CA VAL A 497 -49.44 8.39 -28.39
C VAL A 497 -50.35 9.05 -29.42
N THR A 498 -49.82 9.35 -30.61
CA THR A 498 -50.58 9.98 -31.70
C THR A 498 -51.72 9.09 -32.20
N THR A 499 -52.85 9.72 -32.50
CA THR A 499 -54.02 9.09 -33.14
C THR A 499 -54.08 9.50 -34.62
N HIS A 500 -54.64 8.62 -35.45
CA HIS A 500 -54.70 8.77 -36.90
C HIS A 500 -56.14 8.71 -37.42
N ASP A 501 -56.40 9.41 -38.52
CA ASP A 501 -57.67 9.31 -39.24
C ASP A 501 -57.69 8.11 -40.21
N GLU A 502 -58.83 7.88 -40.88
CA GLU A 502 -58.97 6.81 -41.90
C GLU A 502 -57.97 6.92 -43.07
N ALA A 503 -57.35 8.09 -43.27
CA ALA A 503 -56.32 8.31 -44.29
C ALA A 503 -54.89 8.07 -43.76
N GLY A 504 -54.74 7.68 -42.49
CA GLY A 504 -53.46 7.48 -41.81
C GLY A 504 -52.74 8.78 -41.46
N MET A 505 -53.44 9.92 -41.44
CA MET A 505 -52.88 11.21 -41.06
C MET A 505 -53.11 11.46 -39.57
N VAL A 506 -52.11 12.01 -38.87
CA VAL A 506 -52.25 12.40 -37.46
C VAL A 506 -53.42 13.37 -37.29
N ASN A 507 -54.36 13.04 -36.41
CA ASN A 507 -55.57 13.82 -36.14
C ASN A 507 -55.70 14.28 -34.67
N GLY A 508 -54.75 13.88 -33.82
CA GLY A 508 -54.76 14.13 -32.39
C GLY A 508 -53.77 13.22 -31.67
N PHE A 509 -53.97 13.05 -30.37
CA PHE A 509 -53.29 12.02 -29.58
C PHE A 509 -54.14 11.59 -28.39
N VAL A 510 -53.88 10.38 -27.89
CA VAL A 510 -54.38 9.89 -26.60
C VAL A 510 -53.26 10.01 -25.58
N GLN A 511 -53.60 10.37 -24.35
CA GLN A 511 -52.68 10.43 -23.23
C GLN A 511 -53.22 9.62 -22.06
N LEU A 512 -52.38 8.77 -21.51
CA LEU A 512 -52.59 8.05 -20.28
C LEU A 512 -52.15 8.91 -19.09
N GLY A 513 -52.98 8.99 -18.07
CA GLY A 513 -52.56 9.40 -16.72
C GLY A 513 -52.48 8.16 -15.84
N ILE A 514 -51.29 7.86 -15.33
CA ILE A 514 -51.04 6.70 -14.48
C ILE A 514 -50.47 7.14 -13.14
N ARG A 515 -50.86 6.39 -12.11
CA ARG A 515 -50.25 6.48 -10.79
C ARG A 515 -49.07 5.51 -10.76
N PRO A 516 -47.83 5.99 -10.59
CA PRO A 516 -46.63 5.15 -10.63
C PRO A 516 -46.44 4.34 -9.34
N THR A 517 -47.50 4.00 -8.60
CA THR A 517 -47.37 3.18 -7.38
C THR A 517 -46.72 1.85 -7.68
N ARG A 518 -47.12 1.17 -8.77
CA ARG A 518 -46.49 -0.08 -9.20
C ARG A 518 -45.01 0.07 -9.56
N LEU A 519 -44.61 1.20 -10.14
CA LEU A 519 -43.19 1.47 -10.39
C LEU A 519 -42.46 1.67 -9.06
N GLY A 520 -43.07 2.38 -8.11
CA GLY A 520 -42.57 2.50 -6.74
C GLY A 520 -42.37 1.14 -6.08
N ASP A 521 -43.37 0.25 -6.13
CA ASP A 521 -43.32 -1.10 -5.55
C ASP A 521 -42.22 -1.95 -6.23
N LEU A 522 -42.11 -1.90 -7.57
CA LEU A 522 -41.05 -2.61 -8.32
C LEU A 522 -39.65 -2.10 -7.96
N LEU A 523 -39.52 -0.79 -7.81
CA LEU A 523 -38.26 -0.15 -7.46
C LEU A 523 -37.91 -0.30 -5.99
N GLU A 524 -38.87 -0.61 -5.11
CA GLU A 524 -38.68 -0.80 -3.66
C GLU A 524 -37.66 -1.92 -3.39
N SER A 525 -37.77 -3.05 -4.09
CA SER A 525 -36.85 -4.20 -3.97
C SER A 525 -35.39 -3.89 -4.35
N VAL A 526 -35.18 -2.90 -5.23
CA VAL A 526 -33.85 -2.50 -5.74
C VAL A 526 -33.34 -1.20 -5.12
N GLN A 527 -34.12 -0.57 -4.23
CA GLN A 527 -33.66 0.58 -3.46
C GLN A 527 -32.52 0.20 -2.53
N ILE A 528 -31.69 1.19 -2.20
CA ILE A 528 -30.52 0.99 -1.33
C ILE A 528 -30.92 0.50 0.06
N GLU A 529 -32.10 0.89 0.55
CA GLU A 529 -32.71 0.42 1.79
C GLU A 529 -32.85 -1.10 1.75
N SER A 530 -33.60 -1.65 0.79
CA SER A 530 -33.86 -3.09 0.67
C SER A 530 -32.59 -3.90 0.42
N VAL A 531 -31.67 -3.36 -0.38
CA VAL A 531 -30.38 -4.01 -0.66
C VAL A 531 -29.52 -4.11 0.60
N LEU A 532 -29.41 -3.04 1.37
CA LEU A 532 -28.56 -3.01 2.56
C LEU A 532 -29.21 -3.63 3.80
N ASP A 533 -30.54 -3.65 3.89
CA ASP A 533 -31.25 -4.35 4.97
C ASP A 533 -31.00 -5.87 4.89
N GLY A 534 -30.89 -6.42 3.67
CA GLY A 534 -30.51 -7.81 3.44
C GLY A 534 -29.01 -8.13 3.63
N ILE A 535 -28.17 -7.13 3.92
CA ILE A 535 -26.73 -7.34 4.14
C ILE A 535 -26.45 -7.37 5.64
N HIS A 536 -26.31 -8.59 6.16
CA HIS A 536 -25.98 -8.84 7.55
C HIS A 536 -24.47 -9.02 7.72
N VAL A 537 -23.94 -8.48 8.83
CA VAL A 537 -22.50 -8.38 9.07
C VAL A 537 -22.18 -8.99 10.43
N GLY A 538 -22.23 -10.32 10.51
CA GLY A 538 -22.03 -11.08 11.74
C GLY A 538 -23.06 -10.77 12.84
N ALA A 539 -22.88 -11.38 14.02
CA ALA A 539 -23.89 -11.48 15.07
C ALA A 539 -24.50 -10.17 15.64
N ASN A 540 -23.96 -8.98 15.31
CA ASN A 540 -24.45 -7.66 15.75
C ASN A 540 -23.97 -6.50 14.85
N GLY A 541 -23.43 -6.80 13.66
CA GLY A 541 -23.03 -5.77 12.71
C GLY A 541 -24.16 -5.42 11.76
N PHE A 542 -23.98 -4.31 11.06
CA PHE A 542 -24.94 -3.85 10.04
C PHE A 542 -24.19 -3.11 8.95
N ALA A 543 -24.84 -2.91 7.80
CA ALA A 543 -24.36 -2.05 6.75
C ALA A 543 -25.04 -0.68 6.80
N PHE A 544 -24.35 0.37 6.33
CA PHE A 544 -24.95 1.68 6.10
C PHE A 544 -24.31 2.35 4.89
N ALA A 545 -24.99 3.34 4.31
CA ALA A 545 -24.48 4.07 3.15
C ALA A 545 -24.51 5.59 3.36
N VAL A 546 -23.46 6.26 2.88
CA VAL A 546 -23.33 7.72 2.88
C VAL A 546 -23.29 8.20 1.44
N SER A 547 -24.19 9.12 1.09
CA SER A 547 -24.26 9.73 -0.24
C SER A 547 -23.01 10.57 -0.52
N LYS A 548 -22.44 10.41 -1.71
CA LYS A 548 -21.32 11.24 -2.18
C LYS A 548 -21.73 12.66 -2.55
N ALA A 549 -22.99 12.85 -2.93
CA ALA A 549 -23.49 14.13 -3.43
C ALA A 549 -23.51 15.20 -2.33
N ASP A 550 -23.88 14.81 -1.12
CA ASP A 550 -24.14 15.71 0.00
C ASP A 550 -23.55 15.25 1.35
N GLY A 551 -22.96 14.04 1.42
CA GLY A 551 -22.32 13.52 2.63
C GLY A 551 -23.30 13.11 3.73
N THR A 552 -24.58 12.88 3.39
CA THR A 552 -25.61 12.47 4.34
C THR A 552 -25.80 10.95 4.33
N PHE A 553 -26.34 10.40 5.42
CA PHE A 553 -26.72 8.98 5.45
C PHE A 553 -27.87 8.72 4.49
N ALA A 554 -27.57 8.00 3.41
CA ALA A 554 -28.57 7.53 2.44
C ALA A 554 -29.36 6.35 3.02
N TYR A 555 -28.67 5.44 3.71
CA TYR A 555 -29.29 4.36 4.49
C TYR A 555 -28.56 4.18 5.82
N TYR A 556 -29.32 3.86 6.86
CA TYR A 556 -28.83 3.47 8.18
C TYR A 556 -29.97 2.74 8.92
N PRO A 557 -29.75 1.62 9.63
CA PRO A 557 -30.83 0.81 10.23
C PRO A 557 -31.73 1.54 11.22
N ASN A 558 -31.22 2.61 11.83
CA ASN A 558 -32.01 3.52 12.65
C ASN A 558 -32.49 4.71 11.81
N GLU A 559 -33.78 4.75 11.51
CA GLU A 559 -34.44 5.79 10.69
C GLU A 559 -34.09 7.23 11.11
N ASN A 560 -33.80 7.48 12.39
CA ASN A 560 -33.44 8.81 12.89
C ASN A 560 -32.10 9.36 12.35
N MET A 561 -31.34 8.52 11.63
CA MET A 561 -30.06 8.86 11.04
C MET A 561 -30.17 9.29 9.58
N LEU A 562 -31.23 8.90 8.88
CA LEU A 562 -31.43 9.15 7.46
C LEU A 562 -31.42 10.67 7.17
N GLY A 563 -30.69 11.07 6.12
CA GLY A 563 -30.54 12.46 5.70
C GLY A 563 -29.71 13.35 6.62
N ARG A 564 -29.16 12.83 7.74
CA ARG A 564 -28.22 13.59 8.58
C ARG A 564 -26.82 13.53 8.01
N SER A 565 -26.05 14.61 8.17
CA SER A 565 -24.64 14.66 7.80
C SER A 565 -23.81 13.65 8.59
N ALA A 566 -23.07 12.79 7.90
CA ALA A 566 -22.20 11.80 8.53
C ALA A 566 -21.11 12.45 9.39
N VAL A 567 -20.58 13.59 8.92
CA VAL A 567 -19.55 14.36 9.63
C VAL A 567 -20.10 14.99 10.91
N ASP A 568 -21.32 15.52 10.88
CA ASP A 568 -21.98 16.10 12.06
C ASP A 568 -22.33 15.03 13.11
N CYS A 569 -22.50 13.78 12.67
CA CYS A 569 -22.73 12.62 13.53
C CYS A 569 -21.44 12.00 14.11
N GLY A 570 -20.26 12.51 13.77
CA GLY A 570 -18.99 12.12 14.38
C GLY A 570 -17.96 11.49 13.43
N MET A 571 -18.33 11.22 12.17
CA MET A 571 -17.38 10.77 11.15
C MET A 571 -16.47 11.93 10.72
N THR A 572 -15.37 11.62 10.05
CA THR A 572 -14.46 12.60 9.46
C THR A 572 -14.37 12.41 7.96
N GLU A 573 -14.09 13.48 7.21
CA GLU A 573 -13.96 13.40 5.75
C GLU A 573 -12.89 12.39 5.29
N ALA A 574 -11.83 12.17 6.09
CA ALA A 574 -10.79 11.19 5.79
C ALA A 574 -11.27 9.73 5.83
N GLN A 575 -12.42 9.48 6.47
CA GLN A 575 -13.06 8.15 6.58
C GLN A 575 -14.01 7.87 5.42
N LEU A 576 -14.48 8.90 4.70
CA LEU A 576 -15.37 8.79 3.54
C LEU A 576 -14.55 8.55 2.27
N LYS A 577 -14.04 7.33 2.11
CA LYS A 577 -13.24 6.91 0.96
C LYS A 577 -13.38 5.41 0.74
N ASP A 578 -12.97 4.93 -0.43
CA ASP A 578 -12.81 3.51 -0.70
C ASP A 578 -11.75 2.84 0.19
N GLY A 579 -12.02 1.59 0.58
CA GLY A 579 -11.08 0.74 1.32
C GLY A 579 -10.69 1.26 2.70
N TYR A 580 -11.52 2.10 3.34
CA TYR A 580 -11.30 2.50 4.72
C TYR A 580 -11.48 1.28 5.62
N SER A 581 -10.52 1.00 6.50
CA SER A 581 -10.68 -0.04 7.53
C SER A 581 -10.04 0.37 8.84
N ASP A 582 -10.87 0.91 9.74
CA ASP A 582 -10.54 1.24 11.13
C ASP A 582 -11.83 1.60 11.89
N TYR A 583 -11.70 2.06 13.13
CA TYR A 583 -12.84 2.53 13.92
C TYR A 583 -13.46 3.82 13.38
N VAL A 584 -14.79 3.89 13.43
CA VAL A 584 -15.62 5.07 13.15
C VAL A 584 -16.44 5.37 14.41
N THR A 585 -16.59 6.66 14.74
CA THR A 585 -17.48 7.08 15.83
C THR A 585 -18.74 7.69 15.26
N ILE A 586 -19.91 7.12 15.56
CA ILE A 586 -21.21 7.64 15.13
C ILE A 586 -22.07 7.83 16.38
N ASN A 587 -22.54 9.07 16.63
CA ASN A 587 -23.32 9.46 17.81
C ASN A 587 -22.72 9.04 19.17
N GLY A 588 -21.40 8.93 19.27
CA GLY A 588 -20.69 8.54 20.50
C GLY A 588 -20.52 7.03 20.69
N GLU A 589 -20.98 6.21 19.75
CA GLU A 589 -20.70 4.79 19.68
C GLU A 589 -19.50 4.53 18.76
N SER A 590 -18.57 3.66 19.19
CA SER A 590 -17.38 3.29 18.44
C SER A 590 -17.61 1.97 17.72
N LEU A 591 -17.61 2.03 16.39
CA LEU A 591 -17.88 0.92 15.50
C LEU A 591 -16.62 0.61 14.71
N TYR A 592 -16.25 -0.66 14.58
CA TYR A 592 -15.16 -1.05 13.68
C TYR A 592 -15.72 -1.22 12.28
N ALA A 593 -15.19 -0.51 11.29
CA ALA A 593 -15.79 -0.39 9.97
C ALA A 593 -14.83 -0.82 8.85
N ALA A 594 -15.38 -1.39 7.79
CA ALA A 594 -14.78 -1.39 6.46
C ALA A 594 -15.65 -0.62 5.48
N SER A 595 -15.07 -0.01 4.46
CA SER A 595 -15.81 0.67 3.39
C SER A 595 -15.46 0.20 2.00
N ALA A 596 -16.44 0.29 1.10
CA ALA A 596 -16.26 0.24 -0.34
C ALA A 596 -16.96 1.44 -0.99
N GLU A 597 -16.44 1.84 -2.15
CA GLU A 597 -16.97 2.93 -2.94
C GLU A 597 -17.80 2.40 -4.12
N THR A 598 -19.06 2.83 -4.23
CA THR A 598 -19.90 2.62 -5.43
C THR A 598 -19.96 3.91 -6.26
N SER A 599 -20.70 3.96 -7.36
CA SER A 599 -20.90 5.20 -8.12
C SER A 599 -21.38 6.38 -7.25
N ASP A 600 -22.44 6.16 -6.45
CA ASP A 600 -23.15 7.23 -5.73
C ASP A 600 -22.90 7.26 -4.21
N TYR A 601 -22.39 6.16 -3.64
CA TYR A 601 -22.32 5.99 -2.19
C TYR A 601 -20.93 5.55 -1.70
N TYR A 602 -20.63 5.91 -0.46
CA TYR A 602 -19.67 5.19 0.38
C TYR A 602 -20.45 4.21 1.24
N VAL A 603 -20.26 2.92 1.00
CA VAL A 603 -20.93 1.84 1.74
C VAL A 603 -20.00 1.41 2.87
N PHE A 604 -20.56 1.19 4.06
CA PHE A 604 -19.82 0.75 5.23
C PHE A 604 -20.46 -0.51 5.80
N ALA A 605 -19.64 -1.51 6.07
CA ALA A 605 -20.00 -2.65 6.92
C ALA A 605 -19.36 -2.43 8.29
N VAL A 606 -20.14 -2.53 9.37
CA VAL A 606 -19.66 -2.20 10.72
C VAL A 606 -20.00 -3.25 11.76
N THR A 607 -19.15 -3.37 12.78
CA THR A 607 -19.41 -4.19 13.97
C THR A 607 -19.12 -3.39 15.27
N PRO A 608 -19.96 -3.49 16.31
CA PRO A 608 -19.72 -2.81 17.59
C PRO A 608 -18.47 -3.29 18.34
N ASP A 609 -17.74 -2.37 18.98
CA ASP A 609 -16.50 -2.69 19.75
C ASP A 609 -16.74 -3.65 20.94
N GLY A 610 -17.96 -3.67 21.49
CA GLY A 610 -18.32 -4.58 22.58
C GLY A 610 -18.22 -6.06 22.20
N ALA A 611 -18.56 -6.41 20.95
CA ALA A 611 -18.47 -7.77 20.42
C ALA A 611 -17.01 -8.24 20.34
N LEU A 612 -16.09 -7.32 19.99
CA LEU A 612 -14.66 -7.58 19.90
C LEU A 612 -13.98 -7.92 21.24
N MET A 613 -14.51 -7.41 22.36
CA MET A 613 -13.92 -7.63 23.69
C MET A 613 -14.24 -9.01 24.28
N GLY A 614 -15.35 -9.63 23.87
CA GLY A 614 -15.83 -10.91 24.41
C GLY A 614 -14.83 -12.06 24.22
N GLU A 615 -14.15 -12.08 23.07
CA GLU A 615 -13.24 -13.18 22.71
C GLU A 615 -11.84 -13.07 23.35
N ARG A 616 -11.39 -11.85 23.68
CA ARG A 616 -10.01 -11.57 24.13
C ARG A 616 -9.82 -11.80 25.65
N GLY A 617 -10.84 -11.47 26.44
CA GLY A 617 -10.74 -11.49 27.91
C GLY A 617 -10.40 -12.87 28.50
N PRO A 618 -11.17 -13.93 28.20
CA PRO A 618 -11.00 -15.25 28.80
C PRO A 618 -9.64 -15.88 28.50
N LEU A 619 -9.15 -15.78 27.25
CA LEU A 619 -7.89 -16.38 26.83
C LEU A 619 -6.69 -15.64 27.43
N THR A 620 -6.70 -14.29 27.45
CA THR A 620 -5.65 -13.51 28.13
C THR A 620 -5.62 -13.82 29.64
N ALA A 621 -6.79 -13.94 30.28
CA ALA A 621 -6.86 -14.27 31.70
C ALA A 621 -6.31 -15.68 32.01
N ALA A 622 -6.67 -16.67 31.21
CA ALA A 622 -6.22 -18.05 31.38
C ALA A 622 -4.71 -18.21 31.10
N THR A 623 -4.21 -17.61 30.01
CA THR A 623 -2.77 -17.58 29.69
C THR A 623 -1.98 -16.89 30.79
N GLY A 624 -2.47 -15.76 31.31
CA GLY A 624 -1.92 -15.10 32.48
C GLY A 624 -1.89 -16.03 33.71
N GLY A 625 -3.03 -16.64 34.05
CA GLY A 625 -3.14 -17.54 35.20
C GLY A 625 -2.14 -18.69 35.17
N VAL A 626 -2.03 -19.38 34.03
CA VAL A 626 -1.05 -20.47 33.85
C VAL A 626 0.37 -19.97 33.83
N ALA A 627 0.64 -18.81 33.21
CA ALA A 627 1.98 -18.23 33.21
C ALA A 627 2.44 -17.89 34.63
N LEU A 628 1.56 -17.31 35.44
CA LEU A 628 1.81 -16.99 36.85
C LEU A 628 2.06 -18.26 37.67
N ALA A 629 1.25 -19.30 37.50
CA ALA A 629 1.42 -20.58 38.18
C ALA A 629 2.77 -21.24 37.80
N CYS A 630 3.10 -21.31 36.52
CA CYS A 630 4.34 -21.88 36.01
C CYS A 630 5.58 -21.10 36.51
N LEU A 631 5.56 -19.78 36.40
CA LEU A 631 6.64 -18.92 36.89
C LEU A 631 6.77 -18.97 38.41
N GLY A 632 5.67 -19.16 39.14
CA GLY A 632 5.65 -19.40 40.58
C GLY A 632 6.33 -20.71 40.97
N VAL A 633 6.06 -21.81 40.25
CA VAL A 633 6.73 -23.10 40.47
C VAL A 633 8.23 -22.99 40.21
N ILE A 634 8.63 -22.36 39.10
CA ILE A 634 10.05 -22.13 38.77
C ILE A 634 10.72 -21.24 39.82
N PHE A 635 10.04 -20.17 40.26
CA PHE A 635 10.52 -19.30 41.32
C PHE A 635 10.77 -20.08 42.62
N CYS A 636 9.82 -20.90 43.06
CA CYS A 636 9.96 -21.74 44.24
C CYS A 636 11.15 -22.70 44.12
N LEU A 637 11.35 -23.34 42.96
CA LEU A 637 12.50 -24.21 42.71
C LEU A 637 13.85 -23.46 42.76
N ILE A 638 13.88 -22.18 42.39
CA ILE A 638 15.07 -21.35 42.44
C ILE A 638 15.34 -20.83 43.86
N ALA A 639 14.32 -20.28 44.52
CA ALA A 639 14.45 -19.49 45.74
C ALA A 639 14.43 -20.32 47.05
N ILE A 640 13.84 -21.51 47.02
CA ILE A 640 13.66 -22.36 48.21
C ILE A 640 14.75 -23.44 48.27
N GLU A 641 15.32 -23.64 49.46
CA GLU A 641 16.26 -24.71 49.76
C GLU A 641 15.79 -25.56 50.96
N PRO A 642 16.01 -26.89 50.95
CA PRO A 642 15.78 -27.72 52.12
C PRO A 642 16.79 -27.35 53.22
N ALA A 643 16.29 -27.11 54.43
CA ALA A 643 17.15 -26.75 55.55
C ALA A 643 18.15 -27.89 55.84
N PRO A 644 19.44 -27.60 56.06
CA PRO A 644 20.38 -28.62 56.51
C PRO A 644 19.90 -29.19 57.85
N GLY A 645 19.74 -30.51 57.93
CA GLY A 645 19.34 -31.19 59.16
C GLY A 645 20.35 -30.96 60.32
N PRO A 646 19.96 -31.23 61.58
CA PRO A 646 20.77 -30.94 62.77
C PRO A 646 22.11 -31.70 62.88
N ALA A 647 22.52 -32.46 61.86
CA ALA A 647 23.69 -33.34 61.85
C ALA A 647 24.87 -32.81 60.99
N ALA A 648 25.00 -31.49 60.82
CA ALA A 648 26.15 -30.87 60.14
C ALA A 648 26.94 -29.90 61.05
N LYS A 649 26.97 -30.19 62.35
CA LYS A 649 28.03 -29.71 63.26
C LYS A 649 28.85 -30.93 63.64
N VAL A 650 30.07 -31.02 63.13
CA VAL A 650 31.23 -31.90 63.50
C VAL A 650 31.84 -32.42 62.19
N ALA A 651 32.68 -31.60 61.55
CA ALA A 651 33.75 -32.04 60.64
C ALA A 651 34.46 -30.81 60.05
N ALA A 652 35.11 -29.99 60.89
CA ALA A 652 36.17 -29.07 60.47
C ALA A 652 36.82 -28.42 61.70
N ALA A 653 37.33 -29.26 62.61
CA ALA A 653 38.28 -28.84 63.62
C ALA A 653 39.39 -29.89 63.65
N GLY A 654 40.61 -29.48 63.30
CA GLY A 654 41.83 -30.28 63.44
C GLY A 654 42.65 -30.36 62.16
N GLY A 655 43.80 -29.67 62.14
CA GLY A 655 44.87 -29.90 61.18
C GLY A 655 45.72 -28.67 60.87
N ASP A 656 46.55 -28.23 61.82
CA ASP A 656 47.69 -27.35 61.54
C ASP A 656 48.74 -28.08 60.68
N ALA A 657 49.26 -27.41 59.63
CA ALA A 657 50.71 -27.22 59.42
C ALA A 657 51.05 -26.66 58.01
N GLU A 658 51.84 -25.58 58.08
CA GLU A 658 52.96 -25.18 57.22
C GLU A 658 52.78 -24.35 55.92
N ARG A 659 53.68 -23.36 55.87
CA ARG A 659 53.82 -22.24 54.95
C ARG A 659 54.47 -22.66 53.63
N GLY A 660 53.98 -22.08 52.53
CA GLY A 660 54.69 -21.90 51.27
C GLY A 660 54.16 -20.65 50.59
N ALA A 661 55.04 -19.68 50.34
CA ALA A 661 54.74 -18.37 49.76
C ALA A 661 54.66 -18.40 48.23
N GLU A 662 54.18 -17.28 47.66
CA GLU A 662 54.12 -16.88 46.23
C GLU A 662 52.94 -17.45 45.43
N GLU A 663 52.20 -16.72 44.58
CA GLU A 663 52.29 -15.35 44.04
C GLU A 663 50.94 -15.01 43.37
N GLY A 664 50.58 -13.72 43.26
CA GLY A 664 49.59 -13.28 42.26
C GLY A 664 48.44 -12.36 42.71
N SER A 665 48.58 -11.56 43.76
CA SER A 665 47.67 -10.43 44.01
C SER A 665 48.11 -9.20 43.20
N GLN A 666 47.18 -8.64 42.42
CA GLN A 666 47.40 -7.48 41.56
C GLN A 666 47.85 -6.25 42.36
N ARG A 667 48.98 -5.65 41.96
CA ARG A 667 49.55 -4.41 42.50
C ARG A 667 48.54 -3.24 42.42
N MET A 668 48.20 -2.66 43.56
CA MET A 668 47.80 -1.25 43.70
C MET A 668 49.02 -0.45 44.16
N VAL A 669 49.32 0.66 43.50
CA VAL A 669 50.39 1.60 43.89
C VAL A 669 49.76 2.75 44.68
N SER A 670 50.28 3.02 45.89
CA SER A 670 49.99 4.24 46.65
C SER A 670 50.97 5.34 46.26
N VAL A 671 50.46 6.54 45.98
CA VAL A 671 51.28 7.76 45.90
C VAL A 671 50.82 8.70 47.00
N THR A 672 51.77 9.09 47.85
CA THR A 672 51.53 9.99 48.98
C THR A 672 51.97 11.39 48.59
N VAL A 673 51.07 12.38 48.65
CA VAL A 673 51.43 13.80 48.65
C VAL A 673 50.75 14.45 49.84
N GLY A 674 51.53 15.03 50.75
CA GLY A 674 51.01 15.88 51.83
C GLY A 674 50.12 15.20 52.88
N GLY A 675 50.39 13.93 53.24
CA GLY A 675 49.81 13.32 54.44
C GLY A 675 48.32 12.93 54.40
N ARG A 676 47.65 12.96 53.24
CA ARG A 676 46.31 12.35 53.06
C ARG A 676 46.35 11.24 52.00
N SER A 677 45.91 10.05 52.38
CA SER A 677 45.72 8.93 51.45
C SER A 677 44.31 9.01 50.82
N MET A 678 44.23 9.26 49.51
CA MET A 678 43.00 9.07 48.74
C MET A 678 43.09 7.78 47.92
N LYS A 679 42.12 6.88 48.08
CA LYS A 679 41.89 5.78 47.14
C LYS A 679 41.11 6.35 45.95
N THR A 680 41.75 6.46 44.78
CA THR A 680 41.05 6.84 43.55
C THR A 680 41.28 5.77 42.48
N VAL A 681 40.18 5.27 41.92
CA VAL A 681 40.16 4.55 40.65
C VAL A 681 40.18 5.61 39.57
N ALA A 682 41.25 5.64 38.77
CA ALA A 682 41.30 6.45 37.56
C ALA A 682 40.18 6.00 36.61
N ALA A 683 39.14 6.83 36.51
CA ALA A 683 38.16 6.76 35.45
C ALA A 683 38.84 7.09 34.10
N ALA A 684 38.41 6.40 33.04
CA ALA A 684 38.51 6.76 31.61
C ALA A 684 39.46 6.01 30.65
N SER A 685 40.25 4.98 31.02
CA SER A 685 41.16 4.35 30.02
C SER A 685 41.00 2.85 29.71
N ARG A 686 39.86 2.21 30.02
CA ARG A 686 39.69 0.74 29.82
C ARG A 686 38.40 0.28 29.11
N TRP A 687 37.84 1.09 28.22
CA TRP A 687 36.49 0.83 27.69
C TRP A 687 36.36 0.10 26.34
N PHE A 688 37.44 -0.41 25.72
CA PHE A 688 37.28 -1.19 24.48
C PHE A 688 38.13 -2.46 24.44
N ARG A 689 37.43 -3.60 24.32
CA ARG A 689 37.88 -4.96 23.97
C ARG A 689 38.75 -5.69 25.00
N ARG A 690 38.11 -6.20 26.05
CA ARG A 690 38.35 -7.59 26.47
C ARG A 690 37.04 -8.35 26.36
N SER A 691 36.97 -9.30 25.44
CA SER A 691 35.94 -10.33 25.48
C SER A 691 36.18 -11.13 26.75
N PHE A 692 35.45 -10.83 27.82
CA PHE A 692 35.45 -11.67 29.01
C PHE A 692 35.10 -13.09 28.59
N ASN A 693 35.90 -14.05 29.06
CA ASN A 693 35.62 -15.47 28.83
C ASN A 693 34.29 -15.82 29.51
N TRP A 694 33.54 -16.80 28.97
CA TRP A 694 32.20 -17.15 29.48
C TRP A 694 32.15 -17.36 31.01
N ASN A 695 33.23 -17.84 31.60
CA ASN A 695 33.33 -18.08 33.04
C ASN A 695 33.47 -16.81 33.91
N GLU A 696 33.86 -15.67 33.33
CA GLU A 696 34.13 -14.38 34.01
C GLU A 696 32.93 -13.42 33.98
N LEU A 697 31.90 -13.73 33.18
CA LEU A 697 30.68 -12.92 33.06
C LEU A 697 29.79 -13.09 34.28
N SER A 698 29.16 -11.99 34.73
CA SER A 698 28.09 -12.06 35.73
C SER A 698 26.91 -12.89 35.20
N PRO A 699 26.07 -13.47 36.08
CA PRO A 699 24.84 -14.17 35.66
C PRO A 699 23.95 -13.32 34.73
N GLU A 700 23.85 -12.02 35.00
CA GLU A 700 23.10 -11.05 34.19
C GLU A 700 23.70 -10.91 32.78
N GLN A 701 25.02 -10.81 32.65
CA GLN A 701 25.69 -10.71 31.35
C GLN A 701 25.61 -12.01 30.54
N LYS A 702 25.62 -13.17 31.22
CA LYS A 702 25.39 -14.48 30.58
C LYS A 702 23.97 -14.56 30.04
N LEU A 703 22.98 -14.19 30.85
CA LEU A 703 21.57 -14.13 30.45
C LEU A 703 21.38 -13.17 29.27
N ALA A 704 21.92 -11.96 29.32
CA ALA A 704 21.81 -10.97 28.24
C ALA A 704 22.47 -11.43 26.92
N ARG A 705 23.46 -12.34 26.97
CA ARG A 705 24.04 -12.94 25.77
C ARG A 705 23.13 -14.04 25.20
N VAL A 706 22.50 -14.84 26.05
CA VAL A 706 21.54 -15.88 25.64
C VAL A 706 20.26 -15.25 25.08
N LEU A 707 19.70 -14.25 25.76
CA LEU A 707 18.55 -13.47 25.30
C LEU A 707 18.80 -12.86 23.92
N ARG A 708 19.98 -12.26 23.68
CA ARG A 708 20.33 -11.74 22.35
C ARG A 708 20.33 -12.82 21.28
N TRP A 709 20.79 -14.02 21.59
CA TRP A 709 20.77 -15.13 20.64
C TRP A 709 19.33 -15.55 20.32
N PHE A 710 18.47 -15.72 21.34
CA PHE A 710 17.04 -15.98 21.14
C PHE A 710 16.35 -14.89 20.31
N MET A 711 16.61 -13.62 20.60
CA MET A 711 16.08 -12.50 19.82
C MET A 711 16.58 -12.52 18.36
N THR A 712 17.84 -12.87 18.13
CA THR A 712 18.39 -12.99 16.77
C THR A 712 17.71 -14.12 16.01
N VAL A 713 17.49 -15.26 16.66
CA VAL A 713 16.77 -16.40 16.07
C VAL A 713 15.32 -16.00 15.75
N ALA A 714 14.61 -15.34 16.69
CA ALA A 714 13.26 -14.85 16.47
C ALA A 714 13.17 -13.90 15.27
N VAL A 715 14.09 -12.93 15.18
CA VAL A 715 14.18 -11.99 14.04
C VAL A 715 14.41 -12.71 12.72
N ILE A 716 15.24 -13.76 12.70
CA ILE A 716 15.47 -14.58 11.50
C ILE A 716 14.21 -15.38 11.13
N VAL A 717 13.51 -15.96 12.10
CA VAL A 717 12.25 -16.68 11.86
C VAL A 717 11.20 -15.75 11.25
N VAL A 718 11.01 -14.56 11.82
CA VAL A 718 10.10 -13.54 11.26
C VAL A 718 10.55 -13.11 9.86
N CYS A 719 11.85 -12.90 9.65
CA CYS A 719 12.40 -12.56 8.34
C CYS A 719 12.08 -13.65 7.29
N VAL A 720 12.26 -14.92 7.63
CA VAL A 720 11.92 -16.05 6.75
C VAL A 720 10.42 -16.07 6.47
N ALA A 721 9.58 -15.90 7.50
CA ALA A 721 8.13 -15.84 7.33
C ALA A 721 7.69 -14.73 6.36
N VAL A 722 8.28 -13.54 6.46
CA VAL A 722 7.95 -12.39 5.59
C VAL A 722 8.50 -12.56 4.18
N VAL A 723 9.74 -13.06 4.02
CA VAL A 723 10.38 -13.24 2.71
C VAL A 723 9.68 -14.33 1.89
N PHE A 724 9.21 -15.39 2.56
CA PHE A 724 8.49 -16.50 1.95
C PHE A 724 6.98 -16.41 2.23
N LYS A 725 6.42 -15.20 2.34
CA LYS A 725 5.02 -14.97 2.72
C LYS A 725 4.05 -15.77 1.86
N ASP A 726 4.27 -15.85 0.54
CA ASP A 726 3.35 -16.52 -0.40
C ASP A 726 3.41 -18.06 -0.32
N GLN A 727 4.40 -18.62 0.38
CA GLN A 727 4.53 -20.07 0.61
C GLN A 727 4.14 -20.47 2.05
N ILE A 728 4.17 -19.52 2.98
CA ILE A 728 3.97 -19.76 4.41
C ILE A 728 2.57 -19.33 4.85
N PHE A 729 2.03 -18.27 4.22
CA PHE A 729 0.73 -17.70 4.53
C PHE A 729 -0.18 -17.84 3.32
N ASP A 730 -1.37 -18.41 3.52
CA ASP A 730 -2.43 -18.42 2.52
C ASP A 730 -2.96 -17.00 2.26
N ARG A 731 -3.65 -16.79 1.13
CA ARG A 731 -4.12 -15.44 0.72
C ARG A 731 -5.05 -14.78 1.74
N GLY A 732 -5.88 -15.57 2.43
CA GLY A 732 -6.75 -15.11 3.52
C GLY A 732 -6.04 -14.95 4.87
N SER A 733 -4.73 -15.16 4.96
CA SER A 733 -4.02 -15.05 6.24
C SER A 733 -3.95 -13.60 6.73
N ILE A 734 -4.18 -13.41 8.03
CA ILE A 734 -3.98 -12.16 8.78
C ILE A 734 -2.61 -11.51 8.47
N PHE A 735 -1.54 -12.31 8.40
CA PHE A 735 -0.19 -11.77 8.11
C PHE A 735 -0.02 -11.36 6.64
N ALA A 736 -0.71 -12.03 5.71
CA ALA A 736 -0.75 -11.64 4.31
C ALA A 736 -1.49 -10.30 4.16
N TYR A 737 -2.62 -10.13 4.85
CA TYR A 737 -3.37 -8.87 4.94
C TYR A 737 -2.49 -7.72 5.49
N ILE A 738 -1.83 -7.93 6.63
CA ILE A 738 -0.96 -6.91 7.26
C ILE A 738 0.20 -6.53 6.34
N LEU A 739 0.83 -7.49 5.67
CA LEU A 739 1.93 -7.23 4.73
C LEU A 739 1.45 -6.64 3.40
N GLY A 740 0.19 -6.89 3.02
CA GLY A 740 -0.44 -6.34 1.83
C GLY A 740 -0.70 -4.84 1.94
N GLY A 741 -0.97 -4.35 3.16
CA GLY A 741 -1.14 -2.91 3.42
C GLY A 741 -2.54 -2.39 3.07
N GLY A 742 -3.55 -3.25 3.06
CA GLY A 742 -4.97 -2.90 2.86
C GLY A 742 -5.68 -2.34 4.10
N TRP A 743 -4.92 -1.87 5.10
CA TRP A 743 -5.41 -1.32 6.35
C TRP A 743 -5.06 0.18 6.46
N GLU A 744 -5.80 0.92 7.28
CA GLU A 744 -5.62 2.38 7.36
C GLU A 744 -4.26 2.78 7.95
N ARG A 745 -3.54 3.69 7.29
CA ARG A 745 -2.24 4.15 7.80
C ARG A 745 -2.43 5.08 9.00
N GLY A 746 -2.02 4.62 10.18
CA GLY A 746 -2.18 5.37 11.41
C GLY A 746 -1.53 4.66 12.60
N LEU A 747 -1.82 5.13 13.81
CA LEU A 747 -1.37 4.47 15.04
C LEU A 747 -2.29 3.28 15.37
N ASN A 748 -2.31 2.26 14.52
CA ASN A 748 -3.07 1.04 14.73
C ASN A 748 -2.16 -0.19 14.89
N ILE A 749 -2.77 -1.30 15.30
CA ILE A 749 -2.04 -2.53 15.61
C ILE A 749 -1.40 -3.16 14.37
N PHE A 750 -2.01 -2.99 13.19
CA PHE A 750 -1.49 -3.47 11.91
C PHE A 750 -0.22 -2.72 11.51
N ALA A 751 -0.21 -1.38 11.61
CA ALA A 751 0.97 -0.54 11.36
C ALA A 751 2.15 -0.94 12.24
N VAL A 752 1.89 -1.17 13.54
CA VAL A 752 2.92 -1.63 14.47
C VAL A 752 3.44 -3.01 14.08
N THR A 753 2.55 -3.94 13.72
CA THR A 753 2.94 -5.32 13.34
C THR A 753 3.76 -5.32 12.04
N ALA A 754 3.29 -4.61 11.01
CA ALA A 754 4.00 -4.42 9.74
C ALA A 754 5.38 -3.78 9.96
N SER A 755 5.45 -2.75 10.83
CA SER A 755 6.70 -2.10 11.24
C SER A 755 7.67 -3.06 11.90
N ILE A 756 7.21 -3.93 12.81
CA ILE A 756 8.05 -4.94 13.45
C ILE A 756 8.55 -5.95 12.41
N MET A 757 7.67 -6.47 11.56
CA MET A 757 8.02 -7.46 10.54
C MET A 757 9.05 -6.94 9.54
N VAL A 758 8.83 -5.75 8.97
CA VAL A 758 9.77 -5.11 8.05
C VAL A 758 11.06 -4.74 8.77
N ALA A 759 11.01 -4.26 10.01
CA ALA A 759 12.22 -4.01 10.81
C ALA A 759 13.02 -5.31 11.03
N CYS A 760 12.38 -6.47 11.22
CA CYS A 760 13.07 -7.75 11.32
C CYS A 760 13.78 -8.14 10.01
N VAL A 761 13.14 -7.95 8.86
CA VAL A 761 13.74 -8.21 7.53
C VAL A 761 14.93 -7.28 7.30
N VAL A 762 14.73 -5.97 7.49
CA VAL A 762 15.75 -4.95 7.30
C VAL A 762 16.93 -5.15 8.26
N ALA A 763 16.66 -5.48 9.53
CA ALA A 763 17.71 -5.81 10.50
C ALA A 763 18.53 -7.03 10.04
N THR A 764 17.86 -8.10 9.59
CA THR A 764 18.52 -9.32 9.10
C THR A 764 19.38 -9.03 7.87
N ALA A 765 18.84 -8.32 6.88
CA ALA A 765 19.56 -7.90 5.68
C ALA A 765 20.78 -7.02 6.04
N SER A 766 20.61 -6.09 6.98
CA SER A 766 21.70 -5.21 7.45
C SER A 766 22.83 -5.99 8.14
N GLU A 767 22.50 -7.01 8.93
CA GLU A 767 23.47 -7.87 9.60
C GLU A 767 24.23 -8.76 8.60
N VAL A 768 23.53 -9.29 7.58
CA VAL A 768 24.15 -10.03 6.48
C VAL A 768 25.11 -9.14 5.70
N LEU A 769 24.68 -7.93 5.34
CA LEU A 769 25.50 -6.95 4.62
C LEU A 769 26.73 -6.52 5.45
N GLN A 770 26.55 -6.28 6.75
CA GLN A 770 27.66 -5.97 7.65
C GLN A 770 28.66 -7.12 7.76
N LYS A 771 28.19 -8.37 7.84
CA LYS A 771 29.06 -9.56 7.85
C LYS A 771 29.83 -9.71 6.54
N LEU A 772 29.18 -9.47 5.40
CA LEU A 772 29.83 -9.45 4.07
C LEU A 772 30.95 -8.39 4.01
N LEU A 773 30.65 -7.15 4.43
CA LEU A 773 31.66 -6.08 4.50
C LEU A 773 32.83 -6.44 5.44
N GLN A 774 32.55 -7.12 6.55
CA GLN A 774 33.59 -7.60 7.46
C GLN A 774 34.42 -8.75 6.87
N LEU A 775 33.83 -9.64 6.08
CA LEU A 775 34.57 -10.69 5.36
C LEU A 775 35.51 -10.09 4.33
N VAL A 776 35.03 -9.12 3.53
CA VAL A 776 35.86 -8.36 2.58
C VAL A 776 37.01 -7.67 3.32
N SER A 777 36.76 -7.09 4.50
CA SER A 777 37.81 -6.41 5.28
C SER A 777 38.96 -7.33 5.71
N ARG A 778 38.78 -8.66 5.73
CA ARG A 778 39.86 -9.61 6.04
C ARG A 778 40.84 -9.80 4.88
N VAL A 779 40.44 -9.45 3.67
CA VAL A 779 41.24 -9.60 2.44
C VAL A 779 42.02 -8.32 2.12
N VAL A 780 41.62 -7.18 2.67
CA VAL A 780 42.22 -5.87 2.37
C VAL A 780 43.26 -5.47 3.42
N GLU A 781 44.28 -4.70 3.02
CA GLU A 781 45.29 -4.12 3.91
C GLU A 781 44.70 -3.23 5.02
N ALA A 782 45.54 -2.86 6.00
CA ALA A 782 45.14 -2.10 7.21
C ALA A 782 44.34 -0.80 6.92
N ARG A 783 44.61 -0.13 5.79
CA ARG A 783 43.83 1.05 5.35
C ARG A 783 42.42 0.66 4.88
N GLY A 784 42.28 -0.44 4.14
CA GLY A 784 41.00 -0.96 3.69
C GLY A 784 40.12 -1.47 4.82
N VAL A 785 40.70 -2.05 5.88
CA VAL A 785 39.95 -2.39 7.10
C VAL A 785 39.24 -1.17 7.70
N THR A 786 39.91 -0.02 7.68
CA THR A 786 39.35 1.23 8.21
C THR A 786 38.24 1.75 7.30
N MET A 787 38.41 1.69 5.97
CA MET A 787 37.35 2.04 5.01
C MET A 787 36.14 1.12 5.11
N CYS A 788 36.32 -0.20 5.22
CA CYS A 788 35.23 -1.15 5.39
C CYS A 788 34.46 -0.89 6.71
N ARG A 789 35.13 -0.51 7.79
CA ARG A 789 34.45 -0.12 9.04
C ARG A 789 33.65 1.16 8.89
N LEU A 790 34.19 2.17 8.20
CA LEU A 790 33.46 3.41 7.92
C LEU A 790 32.23 3.13 7.04
N ALA A 791 32.39 2.34 5.98
CA ALA A 791 31.29 1.93 5.10
C ALA A 791 30.21 1.14 5.87
N ALA A 792 30.61 0.18 6.73
CA ALA A 792 29.67 -0.56 7.55
C ALA A 792 28.90 0.35 8.53
N SER A 793 29.56 1.35 9.12
CA SER A 793 28.88 2.35 9.95
C SER A 793 27.90 3.19 9.14
N VAL A 794 28.28 3.66 7.93
CA VAL A 794 27.39 4.42 7.05
C VAL A 794 26.16 3.61 6.69
N VAL A 795 26.34 2.37 6.22
CA VAL A 795 25.23 1.44 5.91
C VAL A 795 24.32 1.30 7.12
N LYS A 796 24.88 1.03 8.31
CA LYS A 796 24.09 0.91 9.55
C LYS A 796 23.25 2.15 9.83
N TYR A 797 23.83 3.35 9.76
CA TYR A 797 23.09 4.59 10.04
C TYR A 797 22.03 4.87 8.99
N VAL A 798 22.34 4.68 7.70
CA VAL A 798 21.38 4.83 6.60
C VAL A 798 20.21 3.87 6.77
N THR A 799 20.48 2.60 7.10
CA THR A 799 19.42 1.61 7.36
C THR A 799 18.55 1.99 8.56
N ILE A 800 19.14 2.48 9.66
CA ILE A 800 18.36 2.90 10.84
C ILE A 800 17.47 4.10 10.50
N VAL A 801 18.00 5.12 9.82
CA VAL A 801 17.23 6.31 9.43
C VAL A 801 16.14 5.94 8.42
N GLY A 802 16.44 5.11 7.43
CA GLY A 802 15.46 4.63 6.44
C GLY A 802 14.35 3.78 7.07
N MET A 803 14.69 2.91 8.03
CA MET A 803 13.70 2.15 8.78
C MET A 803 12.81 3.05 9.64
N LEU A 804 13.39 4.03 10.35
CA LEU A 804 12.61 5.00 11.12
C LEU A 804 11.65 5.80 10.22
N TYR A 805 12.12 6.25 9.06
CA TYR A 805 11.31 6.94 8.06
C TYR A 805 10.13 6.08 7.58
N TRP A 806 10.39 4.81 7.26
CA TRP A 806 9.35 3.88 6.81
C TRP A 806 8.31 3.58 7.90
N CYS A 807 8.74 3.37 9.15
CA CYS A 807 7.82 3.19 10.27
C CYS A 807 6.96 4.44 10.50
N LEU A 808 7.52 5.65 10.38
CA LEU A 808 6.74 6.89 10.46
C LEU A 808 5.68 6.98 9.35
N ALA A 809 6.02 6.55 8.13
CA ALA A 809 5.06 6.50 7.02
C ALA A 809 3.88 5.55 7.32
N MET A 810 4.16 4.38 7.87
CA MET A 810 3.11 3.41 8.23
C MET A 810 2.25 3.89 9.39
N LEU A 811 2.82 4.68 10.30
CA LEU A 811 2.09 5.31 11.41
C LEU A 811 1.26 6.53 10.99
N GLY A 812 1.13 6.81 9.69
CA GLY A 812 0.33 7.91 9.15
C GLY A 812 0.99 9.30 9.26
N VAL A 813 2.30 9.37 9.56
CA VAL A 813 3.02 10.66 9.57
C VAL A 813 3.27 11.11 8.13
N ASP A 814 3.04 12.39 7.85
CA ASP A 814 3.37 12.99 6.55
C ASP A 814 4.89 12.99 6.32
N THR A 815 5.33 11.94 5.64
CA THR A 815 6.74 11.75 5.31
C THR A 815 7.21 12.66 4.18
N ALA A 816 6.32 13.27 3.40
CA ALA A 816 6.71 14.24 2.38
C ALA A 816 7.31 15.49 3.03
N THR A 817 6.68 16.00 4.10
CA THR A 817 7.21 17.12 4.89
C THR A 817 8.55 16.76 5.57
N LEU A 818 8.67 15.55 6.12
CA LEU A 818 9.94 15.07 6.70
C LEU A 818 11.04 14.98 5.65
N LEU A 819 10.74 14.44 4.46
CA LEU A 819 11.69 14.31 3.36
C LEU A 819 12.12 15.68 2.83
N ALA A 820 11.20 16.64 2.74
CA ALA A 820 11.51 18.02 2.37
C ALA A 820 12.53 18.65 3.34
N SER A 821 12.35 18.44 4.66
CA SER A 821 13.31 18.91 5.67
C SER A 821 14.67 18.18 5.61
N ALA A 822 14.67 16.87 5.36
CA ALA A 822 15.87 16.06 5.17
C ALA A 822 16.65 16.49 3.91
N GLY A 823 15.96 17.05 2.91
CA GLY A 823 16.56 17.67 1.72
C GLY A 823 17.56 18.78 2.06
N LEU A 824 17.28 19.62 3.07
CA LEU A 824 18.20 20.68 3.50
C LEU A 824 19.50 20.12 4.09
N LEU A 825 19.40 19.07 4.92
CA LEU A 825 20.57 18.40 5.48
C LEU A 825 21.39 17.72 4.37
N THR A 826 20.71 17.10 3.41
CA THR A 826 21.33 16.47 2.24
C THR A 826 22.06 17.49 1.37
N LEU A 827 21.48 18.69 1.19
CA LEU A 827 22.11 19.81 0.49
C LEU A 827 23.40 20.24 1.21
N ALA A 828 23.36 20.39 2.54
CA ALA A 828 24.54 20.77 3.32
C ALA A 828 25.68 19.74 3.20
N ILE A 829 25.36 18.44 3.27
CA ILE A 829 26.33 17.35 3.08
C ILE A 829 26.90 17.38 1.65
N SER A 830 26.06 17.61 0.64
CA SER A 830 26.45 17.67 -0.77
C SER A 830 27.40 18.84 -1.04
N LEU A 831 27.11 20.02 -0.46
CA LEU A 831 27.99 21.18 -0.55
C LEU A 831 29.33 20.94 0.15
N GLY A 832 29.35 20.25 1.29
CA GLY A 832 30.58 19.87 2.00
C GLY A 832 31.43 18.84 1.25
N ALA A 833 30.79 17.95 0.49
CA ALA A 833 31.46 16.92 -0.31
C ALA A 833 31.86 17.38 -1.73
N LYS A 834 31.42 18.57 -2.17
CA LYS A 834 31.63 19.10 -3.53
C LYS A 834 33.09 19.03 -3.99
N ASP A 835 34.02 19.48 -3.15
CA ASP A 835 35.46 19.49 -3.46
C ASP A 835 36.01 18.07 -3.65
N LEU A 836 35.56 17.12 -2.83
CA LEU A 836 35.98 15.71 -2.95
C LEU A 836 35.51 15.12 -4.27
N VAL A 837 34.26 15.35 -4.66
CA VAL A 837 33.71 14.85 -5.93
C VAL A 837 34.44 15.47 -7.11
N THR A 838 34.71 16.78 -7.05
CA THR A 838 35.46 17.50 -8.09
C THR A 838 36.88 16.95 -8.23
N ASP A 839 37.57 16.66 -7.12
CA ASP A 839 38.88 16.01 -7.12
C ASP A 839 38.86 14.62 -7.77
N ILE A 840 37.83 13.81 -7.50
CA ILE A 840 37.70 12.45 -8.05
C ILE A 840 37.48 12.52 -9.57
N ILE A 841 36.56 13.37 -10.02
CA ILE A 841 36.26 13.54 -11.44
C ILE A 841 37.49 14.06 -12.19
N ALA A 842 38.19 15.07 -11.65
CA ALA A 842 39.43 15.57 -12.24
C ALA A 842 40.51 14.48 -12.31
N GLY A 843 40.65 13.65 -11.28
CA GLY A 843 41.57 12.51 -11.29
C GLY A 843 41.25 11.49 -12.38
N LEU A 844 39.95 11.20 -12.55
CA LEU A 844 39.47 10.29 -13.58
C LEU A 844 39.77 10.82 -15.00
N PHE A 845 39.57 12.12 -15.24
CA PHE A 845 39.93 12.76 -16.51
C PHE A 845 41.44 12.74 -16.77
N ILE A 846 42.28 13.03 -15.77
CA ILE A 846 43.74 12.93 -15.91
C ILE A 846 44.16 11.52 -16.35
N ILE A 847 43.54 10.47 -15.77
CA ILE A 847 43.84 9.07 -16.12
C ILE A 847 43.33 8.72 -17.52
N PHE A 848 42.10 9.14 -17.87
CA PHE A 848 41.48 8.79 -19.15
C PHE A 848 42.08 9.53 -20.35
N GLU A 849 42.29 10.85 -20.23
CA GLU A 849 42.88 11.66 -21.29
C GLU A 849 44.38 11.39 -21.43
N GLY A 850 45.04 11.04 -20.31
CA GLY A 850 46.43 10.60 -20.32
C GLY A 850 47.42 11.68 -20.76
N GLU A 851 47.11 12.96 -20.50
CA GLU A 851 47.95 14.12 -20.88
C GLU A 851 49.35 14.07 -20.27
N PHE A 852 49.48 13.42 -19.10
CA PHE A 852 50.74 13.03 -18.50
C PHE A 852 50.57 11.73 -17.71
N ARG A 853 51.65 10.97 -17.56
CA ARG A 853 51.66 9.66 -16.91
C ARG A 853 52.63 9.62 -15.75
N VAL A 854 52.51 8.57 -14.92
CA VAL A 854 53.50 8.28 -13.87
C VAL A 854 54.87 8.10 -14.54
N GLY A 855 55.86 8.88 -14.11
CA GLY A 855 57.20 8.95 -14.69
C GLY A 855 57.48 10.20 -15.54
N ASP A 856 56.46 10.92 -15.99
CA ASP A 856 56.66 12.15 -16.77
C ASP A 856 57.14 13.30 -15.88
N ILE A 857 57.97 14.19 -16.43
CA ILE A 857 58.34 15.46 -15.80
C ILE A 857 57.33 16.51 -16.25
N ILE A 858 56.56 17.02 -15.29
CA ILE A 858 55.54 18.03 -15.53
C ILE A 858 55.83 19.30 -14.74
N GLN A 859 55.33 20.42 -15.26
CA GLN A 859 55.25 21.67 -14.55
C GLN A 859 53.79 22.08 -14.39
N VAL A 860 53.36 22.29 -13.15
CA VAL A 860 52.00 22.71 -12.80
C VAL A 860 52.11 23.99 -11.98
N GLY A 861 51.67 25.11 -12.57
CA GLY A 861 51.92 26.44 -12.02
C GLY A 861 53.43 26.71 -11.84
N GLY A 862 53.84 27.00 -10.60
CA GLY A 862 55.25 27.23 -10.25
C GLY A 862 56.03 25.98 -9.83
N SER A 863 55.39 24.82 -9.75
CA SER A 863 56.02 23.58 -9.27
C SER A 863 56.39 22.68 -10.44
N LYS A 864 57.67 22.30 -10.54
CA LYS A 864 58.19 21.34 -11.53
C LYS A 864 58.62 20.06 -10.82
N GLY A 865 58.24 18.90 -11.36
CA GLY A 865 58.63 17.62 -10.78
C GLY A 865 58.26 16.41 -11.62
N THR A 866 58.76 15.23 -11.21
CA THR A 866 58.43 13.94 -11.82
C THR A 866 57.18 13.35 -11.16
N VAL A 867 56.22 12.90 -11.94
CA VAL A 867 54.97 12.29 -11.43
C VAL A 867 55.27 10.93 -10.82
N MET A 868 54.95 10.77 -9.53
CA MET A 868 55.19 9.55 -8.76
C MET A 868 53.96 8.65 -8.71
N GLU A 869 52.79 9.24 -8.50
CA GLU A 869 51.53 8.53 -8.29
C GLU A 869 50.37 9.44 -8.72
N ILE A 870 49.45 8.90 -9.52
CA ILE A 870 48.17 9.53 -9.82
C ILE A 870 47.11 8.75 -9.04
N GLY A 871 46.72 9.29 -7.88
CA GLY A 871 45.66 8.72 -7.06
C GLY A 871 44.29 9.23 -7.48
N VAL A 872 43.23 8.60 -6.96
CA VAL A 872 41.84 8.97 -7.27
C VAL A 872 41.54 10.44 -6.93
N ARG A 873 42.07 10.96 -5.82
CA ARG A 873 41.85 12.35 -5.36
C ARG A 873 43.06 13.29 -5.58
N THR A 874 44.26 12.73 -5.52
CA THR A 874 45.50 13.53 -5.46
C THR A 874 46.57 12.97 -6.36
N THR A 875 47.33 13.85 -7.00
CA THR A 875 48.54 13.51 -7.77
C THR A 875 49.77 13.93 -6.98
N LYS A 876 50.79 13.07 -6.96
CA LYS A 876 52.05 13.32 -6.26
C LYS A 876 53.18 13.53 -7.24
N ILE A 877 53.93 14.62 -7.09
CA ILE A 877 55.13 14.90 -7.88
C ILE A 877 56.35 15.02 -6.98
N ASN A 878 57.51 14.59 -7.48
CA ASN A 878 58.79 14.74 -6.83
C ASN A 878 59.56 15.90 -7.47
N ASP A 879 59.96 16.90 -6.69
CA ASP A 879 60.62 18.12 -7.16
C ASP A 879 62.09 17.95 -7.59
N GLY A 880 62.64 16.74 -7.47
CA GLY A 880 64.03 16.42 -7.80
C GLY A 880 65.02 16.74 -6.67
N ALA A 881 64.60 17.47 -5.63
CA ALA A 881 65.35 17.67 -4.39
C ALA A 881 65.01 16.60 -3.32
N GLY A 882 64.10 15.68 -3.64
CA GLY A 882 63.65 14.60 -2.76
C GLY A 882 62.36 14.91 -2.00
N ASN A 883 61.71 16.05 -2.26
CA ASN A 883 60.43 16.40 -1.64
C ASN A 883 59.27 15.87 -2.49
N ILE A 884 58.22 15.38 -1.82
CA ILE A 884 56.99 14.93 -2.48
C ILE A 884 55.91 16.00 -2.28
N LEU A 885 55.53 16.64 -3.38
CA LEU A 885 54.40 17.56 -3.40
C LEU A 885 53.11 16.78 -3.72
N VAL A 886 52.12 16.90 -2.83
CA VAL A 886 50.79 16.29 -3.00
C VAL A 886 49.81 17.37 -3.42
N MET A 887 49.26 17.25 -4.63
CA MET A 887 48.30 18.19 -5.18
C MET A 887 46.92 17.55 -5.29
N ARG A 888 45.87 18.33 -5.02
CA ARG A 888 44.49 17.93 -5.32
C ARG A 888 44.32 17.88 -6.83
N ASN A 889 43.68 16.85 -7.35
CA ASN A 889 43.49 16.72 -8.80
C ASN A 889 42.70 17.92 -9.38
N SER A 890 41.69 18.46 -8.66
CA SER A 890 40.95 19.65 -9.11
C SER A 890 41.78 20.94 -9.17
N SER A 891 42.91 20.99 -8.46
CA SER A 891 43.81 22.15 -8.47
C SER A 891 44.83 22.13 -9.61
N ILE A 892 44.93 21.01 -10.34
CA ILE A 892 45.86 20.84 -11.45
C ILE A 892 45.24 21.49 -12.68
N SER A 893 45.71 22.69 -13.00
CA SER A 893 45.33 23.45 -14.20
C SER A 893 46.59 23.96 -14.90
N ASN A 894 46.53 24.09 -16.23
CA ASN A 894 47.65 24.54 -17.08
C ASN A 894 48.93 23.70 -16.88
N VAL A 895 48.81 22.39 -17.11
CA VAL A 895 49.95 21.46 -17.01
C VAL A 895 50.82 21.55 -18.26
N VAL A 896 52.12 21.75 -18.06
CA VAL A 896 53.12 21.62 -19.14
C VAL A 896 53.82 20.27 -18.97
N ASN A 897 53.55 19.33 -19.87
CA ASN A 897 54.29 18.08 -19.93
C ASN A 897 55.61 18.32 -20.67
N MET A 898 56.74 18.20 -19.96
CA MET A 898 58.07 18.47 -20.51
C MET A 898 58.72 17.22 -21.11
N THR A 899 58.13 16.03 -20.96
CA THR A 899 58.73 14.74 -21.39
C THR A 899 58.04 14.15 -22.62
N LYS A 900 56.85 14.65 -22.99
CA LYS A 900 56.09 14.18 -24.16
C LYS A 900 56.83 14.39 -25.48
N GLU A 901 57.59 15.50 -25.58
CA GLU A 901 58.45 15.84 -26.71
C GLU A 901 59.91 15.98 -26.25
N THR A 902 60.83 16.00 -27.21
CA THR A 902 62.24 16.28 -26.93
C THR A 902 62.44 17.72 -26.47
N SER A 903 63.51 17.94 -25.73
CA SER A 903 63.86 19.23 -25.13
C SER A 903 65.13 19.79 -25.76
N PHE A 904 65.34 21.10 -25.61
CA PHE A 904 66.53 21.76 -26.14
C PHE A 904 67.44 22.22 -25.01
N ALA A 905 68.67 21.72 -25.01
CA ALA A 905 69.78 22.28 -24.24
C ALA A 905 70.43 23.39 -25.07
N SER A 906 70.62 24.58 -24.50
CA SER A 906 71.24 25.68 -25.20
C SER A 906 72.34 26.32 -24.38
N VAL A 907 73.44 26.66 -25.05
CA VAL A 907 74.54 27.43 -24.50
C VAL A 907 74.73 28.71 -25.31
N GLU A 908 75.00 29.80 -24.62
CA GLU A 908 75.33 31.09 -25.21
C GLU A 908 76.74 31.49 -24.77
N VAL A 909 77.62 31.79 -25.73
CA VAL A 909 79.03 32.09 -25.47
C VAL A 909 79.40 33.38 -26.20
N GLY A 910 80.09 34.29 -25.51
CA GLY A 910 80.60 35.52 -26.10
C GLY A 910 81.97 35.34 -26.76
N ILE A 911 82.17 35.91 -27.94
CA ILE A 911 83.48 36.10 -28.58
C ILE A 911 83.84 37.59 -28.61
N GLU A 912 85.12 37.93 -28.65
CA GLU A 912 85.59 39.31 -28.71
C GLU A 912 85.23 39.98 -30.05
N TYR A 913 84.93 41.28 -30.06
CA TYR A 913 84.56 42.02 -31.28
C TYR A 913 85.62 41.98 -32.39
N GLY A 914 86.89 41.82 -32.02
CA GLY A 914 88.00 41.69 -32.96
C GLY A 914 88.14 40.30 -33.60
N GLU A 915 87.44 39.28 -33.11
CA GLU A 915 87.45 37.94 -33.70
C GLU A 915 86.65 37.93 -35.00
N SER A 916 87.18 37.28 -36.04
CA SER A 916 86.45 37.07 -37.28
C SER A 916 85.33 36.04 -37.06
N LEU A 917 84.09 36.47 -37.25
CA LEU A 917 82.93 35.60 -37.14
C LEU A 917 83.00 34.44 -38.13
N GLU A 918 83.43 34.70 -39.37
CA GLU A 918 83.57 33.67 -40.41
C GLU A 918 84.60 32.60 -40.01
N ARG A 919 85.66 32.98 -39.30
CA ARG A 919 86.64 32.03 -38.75
C ARG A 919 86.00 31.15 -37.68
N VAL A 920 85.27 31.75 -36.73
CA VAL A 920 84.59 31.03 -35.65
C VAL A 920 83.53 30.07 -36.23
N GLU A 921 82.73 30.51 -37.20
CA GLU A 921 81.71 29.70 -37.87
C GLU A 921 82.32 28.49 -38.59
N ASN A 922 83.44 28.67 -39.30
CA ASN A 922 84.14 27.55 -39.95
C ASN A 922 84.70 26.54 -38.93
N ILE A 923 85.19 27.00 -37.78
CA ILE A 923 85.66 26.12 -36.70
C ILE A 923 84.49 25.35 -36.09
N LEU A 924 83.36 26.03 -35.82
CA LEU A 924 82.14 25.41 -35.32
C LEU A 924 81.61 24.36 -36.31
N ALA A 925 81.53 24.68 -37.61
CA ALA A 925 81.09 23.76 -38.65
C ALA A 925 81.93 22.47 -38.68
N LYS A 926 83.24 22.57 -38.40
CA LYS A 926 84.14 21.42 -38.34
C LYS A 926 84.01 20.61 -37.05
N GLU A 927 83.78 21.26 -35.90
CA GLU A 927 83.91 20.62 -34.58
C GLU A 927 82.59 20.24 -33.91
N LEU A 928 81.46 20.87 -34.27
CA LEU A 928 80.13 20.47 -33.78
C LEU A 928 79.78 18.99 -34.05
N PRO A 929 80.11 18.40 -35.22
CA PRO A 929 79.92 16.96 -35.43
C PRO A 929 80.77 16.09 -34.50
N ASN A 930 81.95 16.56 -34.09
CA ASN A 930 82.81 15.84 -33.14
C ASN A 930 82.26 15.94 -31.71
N ILE A 931 81.66 17.09 -31.35
CA ILE A 931 80.96 17.27 -30.07
C ILE A 931 79.77 16.31 -29.98
N LYS A 932 78.97 16.16 -31.06
CA LYS A 932 77.88 15.16 -31.12
C LYS A 932 78.38 13.74 -30.81
N ARG A 933 79.54 13.34 -31.32
CA ARG A 933 80.13 12.01 -31.07
C ARG A 933 80.63 11.83 -29.63
N ARG A 934 80.99 12.91 -28.94
CA ARG A 934 81.48 12.86 -27.54
C ARG A 934 80.35 12.87 -26.52
N LEU A 935 79.22 13.51 -26.85
CA LEU A 935 78.08 13.69 -25.95
C LEU A 935 76.90 12.81 -26.40
N PRO A 936 76.74 11.58 -25.85
CA PRO A 936 75.69 10.65 -26.27
C PRO A 936 74.27 11.12 -25.90
N ALA A 937 74.14 12.11 -25.01
CA ALA A 937 72.85 12.71 -24.64
C ALA A 937 72.27 13.63 -25.73
N ILE A 938 73.04 13.94 -26.78
CA ILE A 938 72.56 14.71 -27.94
C ILE A 938 71.80 13.78 -28.88
N ILE A 939 70.49 13.99 -28.99
CA ILE A 939 69.62 13.32 -29.96
C ILE A 939 69.86 13.94 -31.34
N ASP A 940 69.71 15.27 -31.43
CA ASP A 940 69.95 16.03 -32.64
C ASP A 940 70.70 17.36 -32.39
N GLY A 941 71.39 17.88 -33.41
CA GLY A 941 72.38 18.95 -33.24
C GLY A 941 73.77 18.43 -32.81
N PRO A 942 74.64 19.25 -32.20
CA PRO A 942 74.44 20.66 -31.82
C PRO A 942 74.43 21.60 -33.03
N PHE A 943 73.48 22.52 -33.07
CA PHE A 943 73.27 23.51 -34.12
C PHE A 943 73.77 24.88 -33.70
N TYR A 944 74.53 25.53 -34.57
CA TYR A 944 74.81 26.96 -34.45
C TYR A 944 73.58 27.77 -34.87
N LYS A 945 73.08 28.64 -33.99
CA LYS A 945 71.90 29.48 -34.23
C LYS A 945 72.24 30.90 -34.68
N GLY A 946 73.51 31.21 -34.93
CA GLY A 946 73.97 32.55 -35.28
C GLY A 946 74.37 33.40 -34.08
N VAL A 947 74.64 34.68 -34.36
CA VAL A 947 74.84 35.73 -33.37
C VAL A 947 73.49 36.10 -32.75
N THR A 948 73.33 35.91 -31.44
CA THR A 948 72.10 36.25 -30.71
C THR A 948 72.07 37.69 -30.24
N MET A 949 73.22 38.25 -29.87
CA MET A 949 73.31 39.59 -29.31
C MET A 949 74.71 40.19 -29.53
N LEU A 950 74.77 41.48 -29.84
CA LEU A 950 75.98 42.30 -29.79
C LEU A 950 75.99 43.01 -28.43
N ALA A 951 76.62 42.41 -27.43
CA ALA A 951 76.67 42.93 -26.07
C ALA A 951 77.80 43.96 -25.91
N ASP A 952 77.86 44.65 -24.77
CA ASP A 952 78.80 45.78 -24.55
C ASP A 952 80.27 45.45 -24.85
N ASN A 953 80.69 44.21 -24.61
CA ASN A 953 82.08 43.76 -24.79
C ASN A 953 82.21 42.46 -25.60
N SER A 954 81.10 41.88 -26.08
CA SER A 954 81.10 40.57 -26.72
C SER A 954 80.08 40.45 -27.85
N VAL A 955 80.41 39.64 -28.85
CA VAL A 955 79.47 39.12 -29.82
C VAL A 955 79.00 37.76 -29.29
N ASN A 956 77.75 37.66 -28.83
CA ASN A 956 77.22 36.42 -28.28
C ASN A 956 76.71 35.51 -29.39
N ILE A 957 77.14 34.26 -29.36
CA ILE A 957 76.69 33.21 -30.26
C ILE A 957 75.98 32.09 -29.48
N LYS A 958 74.97 31.49 -30.10
CA LYS A 958 74.16 30.46 -29.46
C LYS A 958 74.30 29.11 -30.16
N ILE A 959 74.52 28.07 -29.35
CA ILE A 959 74.54 26.68 -29.78
C ILE A 959 73.39 25.95 -29.08
N VAL A 960 72.61 25.18 -29.82
CA VAL A 960 71.45 24.44 -29.32
C VAL A 960 71.57 22.97 -29.71
N ALA A 961 71.36 22.07 -28.77
CA ALA A 961 71.27 20.63 -29.01
C ALA A 961 69.93 20.10 -28.49
N GLU A 962 69.34 19.18 -29.23
CA GLU A 962 68.15 18.45 -28.85
C GLU A 962 68.53 17.25 -27.97
N CYS A 963 67.79 17.05 -26.88
CA CYS A 963 68.04 16.00 -25.88
C CYS A 963 66.75 15.59 -25.16
N SER A 964 66.83 14.59 -24.28
CA SER A 964 65.75 14.29 -23.35
C SER A 964 65.64 15.39 -22.28
N GLU A 965 64.44 15.68 -21.74
CA GLU A 965 64.27 16.66 -20.65
C GLU A 965 65.09 16.28 -19.41
N ARG A 966 65.24 14.98 -19.16
CA ARG A 966 66.00 14.45 -18.02
C ARG A 966 67.48 14.83 -18.11
N ASP A 967 68.03 14.87 -19.32
CA ASP A 967 69.45 15.15 -19.54
C ASP A 967 69.73 16.63 -19.83
N ARG A 968 68.69 17.46 -20.05
CA ARG A 968 68.81 18.87 -20.49
C ARG A 968 69.79 19.69 -19.69
N SER A 969 69.70 19.64 -18.36
CA SER A 969 70.60 20.39 -17.47
C SER A 969 72.03 19.86 -17.53
N GLY A 970 72.19 18.53 -17.54
CA GLY A 970 73.51 17.89 -17.67
C GLY A 970 74.17 18.24 -18.99
N LEU A 971 73.44 18.09 -20.09
CA LEU A 971 73.92 18.41 -21.43
C LEU A 971 74.24 19.90 -21.60
N THR A 972 73.48 20.80 -20.98
CA THR A 972 73.81 22.24 -21.00
C THR A 972 75.16 22.51 -20.35
N ASN A 973 75.47 21.84 -19.24
CA ASN A 973 76.77 21.95 -18.58
C ASN A 973 77.89 21.33 -19.43
N ASP A 974 77.63 20.19 -20.05
CA ASP A 974 78.59 19.52 -20.93
C ASP A 974 78.88 20.36 -22.19
N LEU A 975 77.87 20.98 -22.80
CA LEU A 975 78.03 21.89 -23.93
C LEU A 975 78.83 23.14 -23.54
N ASN A 976 78.56 23.75 -22.37
CA ASN A 976 79.37 24.86 -21.84
C ASN A 976 80.85 24.47 -21.75
N ARG A 977 81.12 23.28 -21.20
CA ARG A 977 82.49 22.76 -21.08
C ARG A 977 83.13 22.53 -22.44
N GLU A 978 82.44 21.87 -23.36
CA GLU A 978 82.96 21.61 -24.72
C GLU A 978 83.22 22.90 -25.48
N MET A 979 82.35 23.91 -25.33
CA MET A 979 82.55 25.21 -25.95
C MET A 979 83.78 25.93 -25.41
N LYS A 980 84.00 25.90 -24.10
CA LYS A 980 85.20 26.48 -23.49
C LYS A 980 86.47 25.80 -24.00
N LEU A 981 86.51 24.47 -24.01
CA LEU A 981 87.66 23.70 -24.51
C LEU A 981 87.91 23.93 -26.01
N LEU A 982 86.83 24.09 -26.79
CA LEU A 982 86.93 24.39 -28.22
C LEU A 982 87.57 25.76 -28.46
N PHE A 983 87.13 26.78 -27.72
CA PHE A 983 87.66 28.14 -27.87
C PHE A 983 89.12 28.21 -27.45
N ASP A 984 89.51 27.53 -26.36
CA ASP A 984 90.90 27.44 -25.92
C ASP A 984 91.79 26.72 -26.95
N LYS A 985 91.29 25.67 -27.61
CA LYS A 985 92.04 24.91 -28.62
C LYS A 985 92.35 25.71 -29.88
N TYR A 986 91.47 26.64 -30.26
CA TYR A 986 91.58 27.42 -31.48
C TYR A 986 91.95 28.89 -31.23
N ASP A 987 92.40 29.22 -30.02
CA ASP A 987 92.77 30.57 -29.61
C ASP A 987 91.67 31.60 -29.93
N ILE A 988 90.40 31.26 -29.63
CA ILE A 988 89.26 32.18 -29.73
C ILE A 988 89.13 32.90 -28.40
N SER A 989 89.31 34.22 -28.41
CA SER A 989 89.24 35.04 -27.19
C SER A 989 87.81 35.14 -26.65
N ILE A 990 87.62 34.70 -25.39
CA ILE A 990 86.41 34.98 -24.62
C ILE A 990 86.62 36.34 -23.95
N PRO A 991 85.81 37.37 -24.29
CA PRO A 991 86.09 38.73 -23.89
C PRO A 991 85.91 38.92 -22.39
N PHE A 992 86.88 39.59 -21.79
CA PHE A 992 86.71 40.22 -20.48
C PHE A 992 86.01 41.57 -20.66
N PRO A 993 85.36 42.11 -19.62
CA PRO A 993 84.83 43.48 -19.67
C PRO A 993 85.94 44.48 -20.01
N GLN A 994 85.82 45.20 -21.13
CA GLN A 994 86.79 46.20 -21.57
C GLN A 994 86.33 47.59 -21.12
N VAL A 995 87.22 48.37 -20.51
CA VAL A 995 86.93 49.75 -20.09
C VAL A 995 87.92 50.69 -20.77
N VAL A 996 87.42 51.55 -21.65
CA VAL A 996 88.25 52.57 -22.32
C VAL A 996 88.45 53.76 -21.36
N VAL A 997 89.69 53.96 -20.90
CA VAL A 997 90.05 55.10 -20.03
C VAL A 997 90.57 56.26 -20.89
N ASN A 998 89.74 57.27 -21.10
CA ASN A 998 90.16 58.51 -21.77
C ASN A 998 90.84 59.46 -20.76
N LYS A 999 92.05 59.95 -21.07
CA LYS A 999 92.71 61.02 -20.27
C LYS A 999 91.94 62.34 -20.45
N PRO A 1000 91.65 63.10 -19.38
CA PRO A 1000 90.76 64.26 -19.47
C PRO A 1000 91.38 65.38 -20.30
N VAL A 1001 90.73 65.70 -21.43
CA VAL A 1001 90.92 66.97 -22.14
C VAL A 1001 90.11 68.03 -21.39
N THR A 1002 90.73 69.13 -20.98
CA THR A 1002 90.02 70.23 -20.29
C THR A 1002 89.03 70.88 -21.27
N PHE A 1003 87.74 70.55 -21.11
CA PHE A 1003 86.66 71.18 -21.87
C PHE A 1003 86.57 72.68 -21.55
N LYS A 1004 86.42 73.52 -22.58
CA LYS A 1004 86.16 74.97 -22.39
C LYS A 1004 84.88 75.15 -21.60
N LYS A 1005 84.96 75.80 -20.44
CA LYS A 1005 83.77 76.22 -19.68
C LYS A 1005 83.09 77.37 -20.43
N ALA A 1006 81.76 77.36 -20.46
CA ALA A 1006 80.95 78.41 -21.08
C ALA A 1006 81.32 79.79 -20.51
N THR A 1007 81.43 80.78 -21.39
CA THR A 1007 81.62 82.18 -20.99
C THR A 1007 80.37 82.71 -20.29
N ALA A 1008 80.51 83.76 -19.48
CA ALA A 1008 79.37 84.33 -18.75
C ALA A 1008 78.22 84.76 -19.68
N ALA A 1009 78.53 85.21 -20.90
CA ALA A 1009 77.52 85.54 -21.92
C ALA A 1009 76.77 84.29 -22.43
N GLU A 1010 77.47 83.19 -22.69
CA GLU A 1010 76.85 81.91 -23.10
C GLU A 1010 76.00 81.31 -21.98
N ARG A 1011 76.40 81.50 -20.72
CA ARG A 1011 75.63 81.04 -19.56
C ARG A 1011 74.33 81.83 -19.39
N VAL A 1012 74.39 83.17 -19.52
CA VAL A 1012 73.19 84.02 -19.48
C VAL A 1012 72.27 83.74 -20.67
N ALA A 1013 72.82 83.51 -21.86
CA ALA A 1013 72.03 83.14 -23.03
C ALA A 1013 71.35 81.76 -22.85
N ALA A 1014 72.06 80.78 -22.27
CA ALA A 1014 71.49 79.47 -21.95
C ALA A 1014 70.43 79.54 -20.84
N ASP A 1015 70.64 80.35 -19.79
CA ASP A 1015 69.65 80.56 -18.73
C ASP A 1015 68.41 81.27 -19.27
N LYS A 1016 68.58 82.27 -20.16
CA LYS A 1016 67.47 82.94 -20.83
C LYS A 1016 66.70 81.97 -21.74
N PHE A 1017 67.40 81.18 -22.55
CA PHE A 1017 66.78 80.15 -23.39
C PHE A 1017 65.99 79.13 -22.55
N ASN A 1018 66.56 78.64 -21.45
CA ASN A 1018 65.88 77.70 -20.55
C ASN A 1018 64.68 78.34 -19.83
N ALA A 1019 64.74 79.63 -19.50
CA ALA A 1019 63.62 80.37 -18.94
C ALA A 1019 62.49 80.55 -19.98
N GLU A 1020 62.83 80.93 -21.23
CA GLU A 1020 61.88 81.02 -22.35
C GLU A 1020 61.22 79.66 -22.64
N GLN A 1021 61.97 78.54 -22.59
CA GLN A 1021 61.39 77.20 -22.73
C GLN A 1021 60.48 76.82 -21.55
N LYS A 1022 60.82 77.21 -20.31
CA LYS A 1022 59.94 76.99 -19.15
C LYS A 1022 58.64 77.80 -19.22
N GLU A 1023 58.69 79.03 -19.72
CA GLU A 1023 57.50 79.85 -19.93
C GLU A 1023 56.63 79.30 -21.07
N ALA A 1024 57.23 78.84 -22.16
CA ALA A 1024 56.51 78.19 -23.26
C ALA A 1024 55.82 76.89 -22.81
N ILE A 1025 56.45 76.09 -21.95
CA ILE A 1025 55.83 74.89 -21.35
C ILE A 1025 54.69 75.27 -20.40
N LYS A 1026 54.84 76.35 -19.62
CA LYS A 1026 53.79 76.79 -18.69
C LYS A 1026 52.53 77.26 -19.40
N ASN A 1027 52.67 78.01 -20.50
CA ASN A 1027 51.53 78.44 -21.32
C ASN A 1027 50.84 77.27 -22.06
N LEU A 1028 51.53 76.15 -22.30
CA LEU A 1028 50.93 74.92 -22.85
C LEU A 1028 50.11 74.14 -21.80
N THR A 1029 50.41 74.29 -20.50
CA THR A 1029 49.66 73.65 -19.41
C THR A 1029 48.50 74.49 -18.87
N ASP A 1030 48.55 75.82 -19.00
CA ASP A 1030 47.48 76.71 -18.56
C ASP A 1030 46.32 76.81 -19.61
N GLU A 1031 46.52 76.37 -20.87
CA GLU A 1031 45.46 76.31 -21.91
C GLU A 1031 44.53 75.08 -21.81
N ASP A 1032 44.90 74.04 -21.06
CA ASP A 1032 44.05 72.84 -20.84
C ASP A 1032 43.17 72.92 -19.57
N GLU A 1033 43.43 73.85 -18.64
CA GLU A 1033 42.61 74.01 -17.43
C GLU A 1033 41.36 74.90 -17.64
N ASP A 1034 41.30 75.70 -18.71
CA ASP A 1034 40.17 76.60 -19.02
C ASP A 1034 39.06 75.95 -19.89
N PHE A 1035 39.15 74.66 -20.24
CA PHE A 1035 38.14 73.96 -21.05
C PHE A 1035 37.19 73.02 -20.28
N ASP A 1036 37.45 72.73 -18.99
CA ASP A 1036 36.59 71.85 -18.16
C ASP A 1036 35.60 72.59 -17.23
N GLU A 1037 35.52 73.92 -17.27
CA GLU A 1037 34.51 74.70 -16.51
C GLU A 1037 33.19 74.96 -17.30
N PHE A 1038 32.93 74.22 -18.39
CA PHE A 1038 31.72 74.37 -19.21
C PHE A 1038 30.77 73.14 -19.29
N ASN A 1039 30.94 72.10 -18.45
CA ASN A 1039 30.04 70.94 -18.54
C ASN A 1039 29.72 70.19 -17.24
N ASP A 1040 29.48 70.92 -16.14
CA ASP A 1040 28.93 70.33 -14.90
C ASP A 1040 27.69 71.09 -14.36
N SER A 1041 26.76 71.45 -15.25
CA SER A 1041 25.46 72.00 -14.88
C SER A 1041 24.30 71.39 -15.67
N GLU A 1042 24.16 70.06 -15.70
CA GLU A 1042 22.89 69.41 -16.05
C GLU A 1042 22.89 67.90 -15.68
N ARG A 1043 22.70 67.60 -14.38
CA ARG A 1043 21.97 66.42 -13.83
C ARG A 1043 22.09 66.37 -12.30
N ARG A 1044 21.20 67.13 -11.66
CA ARG A 1044 20.45 66.65 -10.49
C ARG A 1044 18.99 66.49 -10.91
#